data_AF-A0A7Z9Q904-F1
#
_entry.id   AF-A0A7Z9Q904-F1
#
_cell.length_a   1.000
_cell.length_b   1.000
_cell.length_c   1.000
_cell.angle_alpha   90.00
_cell.angle_beta   90.00
_cell.angle_gamma   90.00
#
_symmetry.space_group_name_H-M   'P 1'
#
loop_
_entity.id
_entity.type
_entity.pdbx_description
1 polymer ?
#
loop_
_entity_poly.entity_id
_entity_poly.type
_entity_poly.pdbx_seq_one_letter_code
_entity_poly.pdbx_strand_id
1 'polypeptide(L)'
;KKLFGWWDPASTLFDPDVIATPFPWISSVSRALGAGFWEECLFRAVPIAGAALIGDRLGRRKPWIIIGFVVQSLIFAAAHANYPSQPAYARLVELIIPSIIFGLLYLQFGLLPAIISHFMYDAVLMSLPIFTSSASGMWFDQLMVFVLCLVPVWIILMGRWKDKKWTELGNNFYNSAFTPAPEKKSKGKTPIVDLPGYTPTSNKIILLFGALGIIAVVGFNRTADAPGLEMNRKEAITIAENHLGENGIQLGDEWNRLTSVSPSGPGQQNRFIWQTAGEDTYGDLMGNYIGTPGMDIRYAKFEGDLNERAEEYRVALDNKGKPLSITHKLPENQAGNELTEDEAKDLVYATINKHYDLTPEDIEFISAEPSKKPERMDWDFVFKDIASAKLPDGDKRIRVTINGDEISSHNTFIFVPEEWDRKEKDQQAVLGVASNAMSFLLIITVLAAVVLGIIHWTRKKITTKLVLYVMLSLFILRLVSFINQLPSIVAGFSTAQPYNNQLGILLAGAVVGALLISMIPAVLTAVVHFQINDSKQQTSGPDLIEGIAIGIGLAGFFTFTNSMQPNLSPMWPAVSQGAAAIPFLGVYISALGSFITSAAFMTFVVLFISEKTGSWSARKGLFTIVFLLLGLMIAGEDGVTGIGPWIISGLLTGGLFLWLYSAAIRYNTAITVYAVTTLIIIELGVRLTQEPFPGASVGYMLAILTIVGVNFYWSKLVVK
;
A
#
# COMPACT_ATOMS: atom_id res chain seq x y z
N LYS A 1 32.36 -5.64 -12.00
CA LYS A 1 33.10 -6.88 -12.33
C LYS A 1 32.12 -7.83 -13.03
N LYS A 2 32.44 -8.38 -14.21
CA LYS A 2 31.60 -9.40 -14.86
C LYS A 2 31.87 -10.77 -14.21
N LEU A 3 31.06 -11.16 -13.21
CA LEU A 3 30.89 -12.59 -12.93
C LEU A 3 29.96 -13.14 -14.03
N PHE A 4 30.32 -14.24 -14.69
CA PHE A 4 29.48 -14.91 -15.70
C PHE A 4 29.05 -14.07 -16.92
N GLY A 5 29.67 -12.91 -17.16
CA GLY A 5 29.27 -12.00 -18.24
C GLY A 5 28.02 -11.16 -17.94
N TRP A 6 27.49 -11.23 -16.72
CA TRP A 6 26.31 -10.49 -16.30
C TRP A 6 26.61 -9.00 -16.13
N TRP A 7 25.60 -8.17 -16.39
CA TRP A 7 25.66 -6.72 -16.25
C TRP A 7 24.63 -6.23 -15.24
N ASP A 8 25.09 -5.39 -14.31
CA ASP A 8 24.27 -4.66 -13.36
C ASP A 8 24.67 -3.17 -13.42
N PRO A 9 23.72 -2.23 -13.29
CA PRO A 9 24.03 -0.81 -13.26
C PRO A 9 24.77 -0.43 -11.98
N ALA A 10 25.59 0.62 -12.05
CA ALA A 10 26.36 1.07 -10.89
C ALA A 10 25.45 1.56 -9.74
N SER A 11 24.28 2.11 -10.06
CA SER A 11 23.30 2.60 -9.08
C SER A 11 22.68 1.51 -8.21
N THR A 12 22.75 0.23 -8.60
CA THR A 12 22.28 -0.88 -7.76
C THR A 12 23.33 -1.36 -6.76
N LEU A 13 24.57 -0.85 -6.82
CA LEU A 13 25.65 -1.27 -5.93
C LEU A 13 25.63 -0.56 -4.58
N PHE A 14 25.31 0.75 -4.57
CA PHE A 14 25.17 1.54 -3.35
C PHE A 14 24.35 2.80 -3.63
N ASP A 15 23.67 3.29 -2.59
CA ASP A 15 22.94 4.56 -2.60
C ASP A 15 23.89 5.69 -2.19
N PRO A 16 24.32 6.58 -3.11
CA PRO A 16 25.24 7.67 -2.78
C PRO A 16 24.61 8.67 -1.82
N ASP A 17 23.27 8.78 -1.77
CA ASP A 17 22.57 9.80 -0.98
C ASP A 17 22.58 9.48 0.53
N VAL A 18 23.07 8.30 0.92
CA VAL A 18 23.27 7.93 2.33
C VAL A 18 24.13 8.97 3.07
N ILE A 19 25.13 9.55 2.41
CA ILE A 19 26.00 10.59 3.00
C ILE A 19 25.29 11.95 3.13
N ALA A 20 24.19 12.17 2.41
CA ALA A 20 23.40 13.39 2.46
C ALA A 20 22.35 13.38 3.59
N THR A 21 22.28 12.30 4.37
CA THR A 21 21.41 12.23 5.56
C THR A 21 22.03 12.97 6.75
N PRO A 22 21.24 13.47 7.73
CA PRO A 22 21.79 14.18 8.89
C PRO A 22 22.73 13.35 9.76
N PHE A 23 22.57 12.02 9.76
CA PHE A 23 23.40 11.07 10.50
C PHE A 23 23.69 9.83 9.64
N PRO A 24 24.66 9.89 8.70
CA PRO A 24 24.95 8.78 7.78
C PRO A 24 25.24 7.43 8.48
N TRP A 25 25.96 7.46 9.61
CA TRP A 25 26.24 6.24 10.38
C TRP A 25 24.97 5.55 10.90
N ILE A 26 23.98 6.31 11.37
CA ILE A 26 22.75 5.72 11.93
C ILE A 26 21.84 5.21 10.83
N SER A 27 21.76 5.92 9.69
CA SER A 27 20.90 5.52 8.58
C SER A 27 21.37 4.19 7.98
N SER A 28 22.69 4.01 7.79
CA SER A 28 23.28 2.77 7.29
C SER A 28 23.06 1.60 8.27
N VAL A 29 23.41 1.79 9.54
CA VAL A 29 23.34 0.71 10.55
C VAL A 29 21.89 0.33 10.88
N SER A 30 20.99 1.31 10.98
CA SER A 30 19.57 1.05 11.28
C SER A 30 18.85 0.36 10.13
N ARG A 31 19.13 0.75 8.87
CA ARG A 31 18.60 0.05 7.67
C ARG A 31 19.09 -1.39 7.63
N ALA A 32 20.38 -1.63 7.83
CA ALA A 32 20.95 -2.97 7.88
C ALA A 32 20.37 -3.83 9.02
N LEU A 33 20.18 -3.26 10.22
CA LEU A 33 19.58 -3.97 11.34
C LEU A 33 18.10 -4.26 11.07
N GLY A 34 17.39 -3.31 10.48
CA GLY A 34 15.99 -3.46 10.07
C GLY A 34 15.83 -4.58 9.05
N ALA A 35 16.63 -4.58 7.99
CA ALA A 35 16.66 -5.62 6.96
C ALA A 35 17.00 -6.99 7.57
N GLY A 36 18.12 -7.10 8.28
CA GLY A 36 18.55 -8.35 8.91
C GLY A 36 17.53 -8.90 9.92
N PHE A 37 16.87 -8.06 10.72
CA PHE A 37 15.83 -8.54 11.63
C PHE A 37 14.58 -8.97 10.87
N TRP A 38 14.09 -8.13 9.96
CA TRP A 38 12.80 -8.31 9.33
C TRP A 38 12.81 -9.43 8.29
N GLU A 39 13.81 -9.45 7.42
CA GLU A 39 13.94 -10.46 6.38
C GLU A 39 14.18 -11.84 6.98
N GLU A 40 14.98 -11.97 8.04
CA GLU A 40 15.15 -13.27 8.71
C GLU A 40 13.88 -13.73 9.44
N CYS A 41 13.11 -12.81 10.01
CA CYS A 41 11.80 -13.18 10.57
C CYS A 41 10.85 -13.67 9.47
N LEU A 42 10.75 -12.91 8.38
CA LEU A 42 9.76 -13.13 7.30
C LEU A 42 10.11 -14.33 6.42
N PHE A 43 11.38 -14.49 6.04
CA PHE A 43 11.80 -15.52 5.10
C PHE A 43 12.36 -16.76 5.79
N ARG A 44 12.77 -16.71 7.06
CA ARG A 44 13.36 -17.88 7.76
C ARG A 44 12.45 -18.35 8.87
N ALA A 45 12.24 -17.53 9.91
CA ALA A 45 11.48 -17.95 11.07
C ALA A 45 10.04 -18.37 10.73
N VAL A 46 9.27 -17.51 10.06
CA VAL A 46 7.86 -17.79 9.72
C VAL A 46 7.71 -19.03 8.82
N PRO A 47 8.36 -19.12 7.63
CA PRO A 47 8.11 -20.24 6.71
C PRO A 47 8.75 -21.55 7.18
N ILE A 48 9.96 -21.54 7.75
CA ILE A 48 10.63 -22.78 8.17
C ILE A 48 10.00 -23.32 9.46
N ALA A 49 9.72 -22.47 10.47
CA ALA A 49 9.01 -22.91 11.67
C ALA A 49 7.57 -23.30 11.34
N GLY A 50 6.89 -22.54 10.48
CA GLY A 50 5.56 -22.85 9.99
C GLY A 50 5.52 -24.23 9.31
N ALA A 51 6.49 -24.52 8.44
CA ALA A 51 6.62 -25.82 7.80
C ALA A 51 6.91 -26.95 8.80
N ALA A 52 7.72 -26.71 9.83
CA ALA A 52 7.91 -27.68 10.92
C ALA A 52 6.59 -27.99 11.63
N LEU A 53 5.80 -26.97 11.98
CA LEU A 53 4.50 -27.13 12.64
C LEU A 53 3.48 -27.86 11.75
N ILE A 54 3.46 -27.56 10.44
CA ILE A 54 2.65 -28.28 9.45
C ILE A 54 3.05 -29.75 9.41
N GLY A 55 4.35 -30.02 9.35
CA GLY A 55 4.88 -31.37 9.29
C GLY A 55 4.62 -32.17 10.57
N ASP A 56 4.68 -31.55 11.75
CA ASP A 56 4.30 -32.19 13.01
C ASP A 56 2.82 -32.60 13.00
N ARG A 57 1.92 -31.75 12.47
CA ARG A 57 0.49 -32.06 12.32
C ARG A 57 0.25 -33.23 11.34
N LEU A 58 0.96 -33.23 10.22
CA LEU A 58 0.80 -34.22 9.14
C LEU A 58 1.65 -35.48 9.34
N GLY A 59 2.40 -35.57 10.44
CA GLY A 59 3.24 -36.72 10.79
C GLY A 59 4.53 -36.84 9.96
N ARG A 60 4.96 -35.79 9.26
CA ARG A 60 6.13 -35.78 8.36
C ARG A 60 6.94 -34.48 8.49
N ARG A 61 7.52 -34.20 9.66
CA ARG A 61 8.27 -32.95 9.92
C ARG A 61 9.38 -32.65 8.90
N LYS A 62 10.29 -33.60 8.66
CA LYS A 62 11.47 -33.39 7.81
C LYS A 62 11.13 -32.99 6.35
N PRO A 63 10.25 -33.71 5.62
CA PRO A 63 9.86 -33.29 4.27
C PRO A 63 9.27 -31.88 4.20
N TRP A 64 8.43 -31.50 5.17
CA TRP A 64 7.86 -30.16 5.18
C TRP A 64 8.90 -29.07 5.43
N ILE A 65 9.85 -29.29 6.35
CA ILE A 65 10.98 -28.36 6.54
C ILE A 65 11.77 -28.20 5.25
N ILE A 66 12.05 -29.29 4.51
CA ILE A 66 12.76 -29.23 3.22
C ILE A 66 11.97 -28.39 2.21
N ILE A 67 10.65 -28.62 2.10
CA ILE A 67 9.78 -27.84 1.21
C ILE A 67 9.80 -26.36 1.60
N GLY A 68 9.60 -26.05 2.89
CA GLY A 68 9.61 -24.68 3.39
C GLY A 68 10.95 -23.99 3.16
N PHE A 69 12.05 -24.71 3.32
CA PHE A 69 13.41 -24.23 3.08
C PHE A 69 13.66 -23.89 1.60
N VAL A 70 13.23 -24.75 0.67
CA VAL A 70 13.37 -24.51 -0.77
C VAL A 70 12.49 -23.35 -1.21
N VAL A 71 11.20 -23.37 -0.81
CA VAL A 71 10.23 -22.35 -1.18
C VAL A 71 10.66 -20.97 -0.68
N GLN A 72 11.07 -20.84 0.59
CA GLN A 72 11.53 -19.55 1.10
C GLN A 72 12.78 -19.04 0.37
N SER A 73 13.69 -19.94 -0.01
CA SER A 73 14.91 -19.55 -0.71
C SER A 73 14.61 -18.93 -2.07
N LEU A 74 13.66 -19.54 -2.80
CA LEU A 74 13.20 -19.05 -4.09
C LEU A 74 12.43 -17.74 -3.96
N ILE A 75 11.53 -17.62 -2.97
CA ILE A 75 10.76 -16.39 -2.75
C ILE A 75 11.68 -15.23 -2.35
N PHE A 76 12.62 -15.46 -1.43
CA PHE A 76 13.61 -14.46 -1.03
C PHE A 76 14.37 -13.91 -2.23
N ALA A 77 14.88 -14.80 -3.08
CA ALA A 77 15.62 -14.38 -4.26
C ALA A 77 14.74 -13.67 -5.29
N ALA A 78 13.50 -14.15 -5.49
CA ALA A 78 12.55 -13.57 -6.44
C ALA A 78 12.06 -12.18 -6.01
N ALA A 79 11.95 -11.93 -4.70
CA ALA A 79 11.59 -10.62 -4.14
C ALA A 79 12.58 -9.51 -4.55
N HIS A 80 13.78 -9.89 -4.98
CA HIS A 80 14.84 -8.99 -5.41
C HIS A 80 15.12 -9.09 -6.91
N ALA A 81 14.29 -9.79 -7.70
CA ALA A 81 14.49 -9.94 -9.14
C ALA A 81 14.06 -8.68 -9.96
N ASN A 82 13.58 -7.64 -9.29
CA ASN A 82 13.16 -6.39 -9.92
C ASN A 82 14.33 -5.42 -10.22
N TYR A 83 15.54 -5.72 -9.73
CA TYR A 83 16.71 -4.90 -10.06
C TYR A 83 17.07 -5.06 -11.55
N PRO A 84 17.32 -3.95 -12.26
CA PRO A 84 17.79 -4.00 -13.64
C PRO A 84 19.09 -4.79 -13.68
N SER A 85 19.05 -5.97 -14.29
CA SER A 85 20.20 -6.86 -14.46
C SER A 85 20.08 -7.60 -15.79
N GLN A 86 21.22 -7.92 -16.41
CA GLN A 86 21.26 -8.75 -17.61
C GLN A 86 22.14 -9.97 -17.41
N PRO A 87 21.60 -11.19 -17.60
CA PRO A 87 20.21 -11.52 -17.91
C PRO A 87 19.27 -11.25 -16.73
N ALA A 88 17.97 -11.07 -16.98
CA ALA A 88 16.98 -10.67 -15.95
C ALA A 88 16.87 -11.63 -14.74
N TYR A 89 17.37 -12.86 -14.85
CA TYR A 89 17.41 -13.84 -13.75
C TYR A 89 18.70 -13.80 -12.94
N ALA A 90 19.69 -12.97 -13.29
CA ALA A 90 21.01 -12.93 -12.65
C ALA A 90 20.88 -12.75 -11.13
N ARG A 91 20.10 -11.74 -10.72
CA ARG A 91 19.87 -11.41 -9.30
C ARG A 91 19.15 -12.52 -8.54
N LEU A 92 18.22 -13.20 -9.19
CA LEU A 92 17.53 -14.38 -8.64
C LEU A 92 18.55 -15.49 -8.33
N VAL A 93 19.43 -15.83 -9.28
CA VAL A 93 20.42 -16.90 -9.08
C VAL A 93 21.43 -16.55 -8.00
N GLU A 94 21.88 -15.29 -7.97
CA GLU A 94 22.83 -14.80 -6.98
C GLU A 94 22.28 -14.94 -5.55
N LEU A 95 21.04 -14.50 -5.32
CA LEU A 95 20.46 -14.41 -3.97
C LEU A 95 19.93 -15.73 -3.40
N ILE A 96 19.77 -16.77 -4.23
CA ILE A 96 19.47 -18.11 -3.74
C ILE A 96 20.57 -18.60 -2.79
N ILE A 97 21.85 -18.32 -3.11
CA ILE A 97 22.98 -18.84 -2.33
C ILE A 97 23.03 -18.23 -0.92
N PRO A 98 23.04 -16.89 -0.73
CA PRO A 98 22.91 -16.28 0.61
C PRO A 98 21.67 -16.76 1.35
N SER A 99 20.53 -16.92 0.66
CA SER A 99 19.30 -17.38 1.30
C SER A 99 19.40 -18.79 1.88
N ILE A 100 20.06 -19.70 1.16
CA ILE A 100 20.36 -21.05 1.65
C ILE A 100 21.30 -20.97 2.86
N ILE A 101 22.35 -20.13 2.81
CA ILE A 101 23.31 -19.98 3.91
C ILE A 101 22.59 -19.50 5.19
N PHE A 102 21.80 -18.42 5.10
CA PHE A 102 21.04 -17.92 6.25
C PHE A 102 19.98 -18.92 6.74
N GLY A 103 19.34 -19.64 5.83
CA GLY A 103 18.42 -20.73 6.18
C GLY A 103 19.10 -21.86 6.95
N LEU A 104 20.34 -22.24 6.58
CA LEU A 104 21.10 -23.26 7.29
C LEU A 104 21.54 -22.77 8.67
N LEU A 105 21.95 -21.50 8.78
CA LEU A 105 22.25 -20.88 10.07
C LEU A 105 21.03 -20.89 10.98
N TYR A 106 19.84 -20.57 10.45
CA TYR A 106 18.58 -20.66 11.18
C TYR A 106 18.29 -22.10 11.67
N LEU A 107 18.42 -23.10 10.81
CA LEU A 107 18.16 -24.50 11.17
C LEU A 107 19.13 -25.00 12.25
N GLN A 108 20.40 -24.59 12.18
CA GLN A 108 21.44 -25.04 13.10
C GLN A 108 21.42 -24.29 14.44
N PHE A 109 21.37 -22.96 14.39
CA PHE A 109 21.62 -22.08 15.54
C PHE A 109 20.42 -21.21 15.95
N GLY A 110 19.34 -21.19 15.16
CA GLY A 110 18.16 -20.38 15.42
C GLY A 110 18.21 -18.98 14.81
N LEU A 111 17.24 -18.15 15.18
CA LEU A 111 16.96 -16.88 14.52
C LEU A 111 18.04 -15.80 14.75
N LEU A 112 18.51 -15.65 15.99
CA LEU A 112 19.41 -14.53 16.34
C LEU A 112 20.75 -14.57 15.56
N PRO A 113 21.43 -15.72 15.39
CA PRO A 113 22.64 -15.78 14.58
C PRO A 113 22.42 -15.46 13.10
N ALA A 114 21.26 -15.85 12.54
CA ALA A 114 20.90 -15.48 11.18
C ALA A 114 20.72 -13.96 11.04
N ILE A 115 19.99 -13.34 11.97
CA ILE A 115 19.79 -11.87 12.03
C ILE A 115 21.13 -11.15 12.10
N ILE A 116 22.01 -11.55 13.03
CA ILE A 116 23.32 -10.89 13.21
C ILE A 116 24.18 -11.05 11.95
N SER A 117 24.18 -12.23 11.33
CA SER A 117 24.98 -12.48 10.12
C SER A 117 24.49 -11.64 8.94
N HIS A 118 23.17 -11.57 8.74
CA HIS A 118 22.57 -10.75 7.69
C HIS A 118 22.80 -9.26 7.95
N PHE A 119 22.54 -8.79 9.18
CA PHE A 119 22.86 -7.43 9.61
C PHE A 119 24.31 -7.05 9.30
N MET A 120 25.26 -7.94 9.57
CA MET A 120 26.68 -7.66 9.31
C MET A 120 27.05 -7.63 7.84
N TYR A 121 26.43 -8.50 7.04
CA TYR A 121 26.57 -8.43 5.59
C TYR A 121 26.09 -7.08 5.06
N ASP A 122 24.88 -6.66 5.45
CA ASP A 122 24.26 -5.42 4.99
C ASP A 122 24.95 -4.17 5.52
N ALA A 123 25.34 -4.16 6.80
CA ALA A 123 26.00 -3.00 7.40
C ALA A 123 27.31 -2.66 6.68
N VAL A 124 28.06 -3.68 6.22
CA VAL A 124 29.27 -3.47 5.42
C VAL A 124 28.95 -2.86 4.05
N LEU A 125 27.94 -3.39 3.35
CA LEU A 125 27.59 -2.90 2.01
C LEU A 125 26.94 -1.51 2.05
N MET A 126 25.99 -1.30 2.95
CA MET A 126 25.24 -0.05 3.07
C MET A 126 26.11 1.10 3.60
N SER A 127 27.17 0.81 4.35
CA SER A 127 28.11 1.84 4.83
C SER A 127 29.27 2.11 3.86
N LEU A 128 29.36 1.41 2.73
CA LEU A 128 30.48 1.58 1.79
C LEU A 128 30.68 3.05 1.35
N PRO A 129 29.63 3.85 1.05
CA PRO A 129 29.77 5.27 0.75
C PRO A 129 30.43 6.09 1.87
N ILE A 130 30.17 5.73 3.15
CA ILE A 130 30.75 6.39 4.32
C ILE A 130 32.26 6.15 4.39
N PHE A 131 32.70 4.92 4.07
CA PHE A 131 34.11 4.54 4.08
C PHE A 131 34.88 4.98 2.84
N THR A 132 34.20 5.22 1.70
CA THR A 132 34.82 5.75 0.48
C THR A 132 34.81 7.28 0.40
N SER A 133 33.99 7.95 1.21
CA SER A 133 33.91 9.42 1.23
C SER A 133 35.15 10.04 1.87
N SER A 134 35.71 11.05 1.20
CA SER A 134 36.80 11.89 1.70
C SER A 134 36.31 13.22 2.28
N ALA A 135 35.00 13.37 2.55
CA ALA A 135 34.45 14.60 3.11
C ALA A 135 34.96 14.86 4.53
N SER A 136 35.08 16.14 4.90
CA SER A 136 35.52 16.54 6.23
C SER A 136 34.53 16.07 7.31
N GLY A 137 35.04 15.53 8.42
CA GLY A 137 34.22 15.03 9.53
C GLY A 137 33.76 13.57 9.43
N MET A 138 33.88 12.94 8.25
CA MET A 138 33.42 11.56 8.01
C MET A 138 34.06 10.49 8.91
N TRP A 139 35.22 10.77 9.50
CA TRP A 139 35.89 9.84 10.42
C TRP A 139 35.01 9.47 11.62
N PHE A 140 34.14 10.39 12.07
CA PHE A 140 33.22 10.13 13.17
C PHE A 140 32.15 9.12 12.75
N ASP A 141 31.54 9.29 11.57
CA ASP A 141 30.59 8.33 11.01
C ASP A 141 31.23 6.95 10.83
N GLN A 142 32.44 6.89 10.28
CA GLN A 142 33.21 5.65 10.12
C GLN A 142 33.46 4.95 11.45
N LEU A 143 33.87 5.70 12.47
CA LEU A 143 34.06 5.19 13.83
C LEU A 143 32.74 4.66 14.42
N MET A 144 31.63 5.39 14.27
CA MET A 144 30.34 4.98 14.81
C MET A 144 29.81 3.71 14.14
N VAL A 145 29.91 3.59 12.81
CA VAL A 145 29.56 2.35 12.10
C VAL A 145 30.38 1.18 12.65
N PHE A 146 31.70 1.36 12.79
CA PHE A 146 32.59 0.33 13.33
C PHE A 146 32.21 -0.08 14.77
N VAL A 147 31.97 0.89 15.65
CA VAL A 147 31.59 0.65 17.05
C VAL A 147 30.28 -0.13 17.14
N LEU A 148 29.27 0.24 16.34
CA LEU A 148 27.95 -0.41 16.34
C LEU A 148 27.99 -1.81 15.73
N CYS A 149 28.80 -2.02 14.69
CA CYS A 149 28.98 -3.36 14.12
C CYS A 149 29.64 -4.33 15.10
N LEU A 150 30.45 -3.82 16.03
CA LEU A 150 31.08 -4.62 17.08
C LEU A 150 30.17 -4.94 18.28
N VAL A 151 28.90 -4.50 18.31
CA VAL A 151 27.96 -4.80 19.41
C VAL A 151 27.88 -6.30 19.77
N PRO A 152 27.77 -7.25 18.83
CA PRO A 152 27.80 -8.68 19.16
C PRO A 152 29.09 -9.09 19.87
N VAL A 153 30.24 -8.54 19.47
CA VAL A 153 31.54 -8.78 20.10
C VAL A 153 31.58 -8.16 21.49
N TRP A 154 31.08 -6.92 21.67
CA TRP A 154 30.99 -6.27 22.97
C TRP A 154 30.16 -7.09 23.96
N ILE A 155 29.04 -7.69 23.53
CA ILE A 155 28.22 -8.58 24.37
C ILE A 155 29.02 -9.80 24.84
N ILE A 156 29.78 -10.43 23.94
CA ILE A 156 30.65 -11.57 24.28
C ILE A 156 31.75 -11.15 25.26
N LEU A 157 32.41 -10.02 25.02
CA LEU A 157 33.46 -9.49 25.88
C LEU A 157 32.92 -9.09 27.26
N MET A 158 31.73 -8.50 27.34
CA MET A 158 31.04 -8.19 28.60
C MET A 158 30.70 -9.47 29.36
N GLY A 159 30.20 -10.51 28.68
CA GLY A 159 29.98 -11.83 29.28
C GLY A 159 31.28 -12.43 29.82
N ARG A 160 32.35 -12.39 29.02
CA ARG A 160 33.69 -12.84 29.40
C ARG A 160 34.26 -12.07 30.58
N TRP A 161 33.99 -10.77 30.68
CA TRP A 161 34.42 -9.93 31.79
C TRP A 161 33.65 -10.27 33.08
N LYS A 162 32.33 -10.46 33.00
CA LYS A 162 31.49 -10.88 34.13
C LYS A 162 31.85 -12.28 34.65
N ASP A 163 32.03 -13.24 33.75
CA ASP A 163 32.23 -14.64 34.11
C ASP A 163 33.70 -15.01 34.33
N LYS A 164 34.62 -14.12 33.93
CA LYS A 164 36.09 -14.26 34.04
C LYS A 164 36.69 -15.52 33.40
N LYS A 165 35.91 -16.31 32.65
CA LYS A 165 36.33 -17.52 31.93
C LYS A 165 35.70 -17.60 30.54
N TRP A 166 36.32 -18.36 29.65
CA TRP A 166 35.67 -18.81 28.43
C TRP A 166 34.81 -20.03 28.75
N THR A 167 33.61 -20.08 28.17
CA THR A 167 32.66 -21.18 28.35
C THR A 167 32.45 -21.84 26.99
N GLU A 168 32.64 -23.16 26.92
CA GLU A 168 32.29 -23.93 25.72
C GLU A 168 30.78 -24.11 25.65
N LEU A 169 30.20 -23.86 24.47
CA LEU A 169 28.77 -24.03 24.23
C LEU A 169 28.47 -25.52 24.04
N GLY A 170 27.72 -26.10 24.98
CA GLY A 170 27.24 -27.47 24.86
C GLY A 170 26.15 -27.64 23.79
N ASN A 171 25.79 -28.89 23.48
CA ASN A 171 24.79 -29.21 22.44
C ASN A 171 23.39 -28.61 22.68
N ASN A 172 23.10 -28.19 23.91
CA ASN A 172 21.80 -27.63 24.30
C ASN A 172 21.50 -26.26 23.67
N PHE A 173 22.51 -25.58 23.10
CA PHE A 173 22.35 -24.29 22.44
C PHE A 173 21.99 -24.40 20.95
N TYR A 174 22.05 -25.59 20.36
CA TYR A 174 21.63 -25.82 18.98
C TYR A 174 20.12 -25.99 18.89
N ASN A 175 19.55 -25.60 17.75
CA ASN A 175 18.11 -25.73 17.51
C ASN A 175 17.63 -27.20 17.57
N SER A 176 18.53 -28.15 17.30
CA SER A 176 18.28 -29.59 17.42
C SER A 176 17.99 -30.06 18.85
N ALA A 177 18.42 -29.31 19.87
CA ALA A 177 18.18 -29.64 21.28
C ALA A 177 16.81 -29.14 21.78
N PHE A 178 16.07 -28.37 20.97
CA PHE A 178 14.76 -27.88 21.35
C PHE A 178 13.74 -29.03 21.47
N THR A 179 13.23 -29.23 22.68
CA THR A 179 12.08 -30.10 22.94
C THR A 179 10.84 -29.26 23.25
N PRO A 180 9.72 -29.45 22.53
CA PRO A 180 8.49 -28.71 22.83
C PRO A 180 8.02 -29.04 24.25
N ALA A 181 7.59 -28.03 24.99
CA ALA A 181 6.94 -28.24 26.28
C ALA A 181 5.71 -29.15 26.09
N PRO A 182 5.47 -30.13 26.98
CA PRO A 182 4.34 -31.03 26.86
C PRO A 182 3.04 -30.22 26.80
N GLU A 183 2.18 -30.52 25.83
CA GLU A 183 0.90 -29.86 25.70
C GLU A 183 0.09 -30.05 26.99
N LYS A 184 -0.23 -28.93 27.66
CA LYS A 184 -1.28 -28.94 28.67
C LYS A 184 -2.58 -29.30 27.95
N LYS A 185 -3.03 -30.56 28.09
CA LYS A 185 -4.38 -30.98 27.65
C LYS A 185 -5.39 -30.04 28.31
N SER A 186 -6.00 -29.17 27.49
CA SER A 186 -7.09 -28.30 27.93
C SER A 186 -8.25 -29.20 28.40
N LYS A 187 -8.54 -29.21 29.70
CA LYS A 187 -9.66 -29.96 30.27
C LYS A 187 -10.93 -29.09 30.18
N GLY A 188 -11.86 -29.45 29.31
CA GLY A 188 -13.22 -28.88 29.21
C GLY A 188 -13.32 -27.53 28.49
N LYS A 189 -14.54 -27.15 28.07
CA LYS A 189 -14.87 -25.80 27.57
C LYS A 189 -14.41 -24.76 28.60
N THR A 190 -13.89 -23.64 28.14
CA THR A 190 -13.46 -22.54 29.01
C THR A 190 -14.62 -22.16 29.95
N PRO A 191 -14.43 -22.18 31.28
CA PRO A 191 -15.51 -21.88 32.23
C PRO A 191 -16.05 -20.46 32.01
N ILE A 192 -17.36 -20.29 32.22
CA ILE A 192 -18.03 -18.99 32.11
C ILE A 192 -17.35 -18.04 33.09
N VAL A 193 -16.81 -16.93 32.60
CA VAL A 193 -16.35 -15.83 33.45
C VAL A 193 -17.60 -15.17 34.02
N ASP A 194 -17.70 -15.07 35.35
CA ASP A 194 -18.80 -14.40 36.01
C ASP A 194 -18.70 -12.89 35.76
N LEU A 195 -19.46 -12.41 34.78
CA LEU A 195 -19.54 -11.01 34.41
C LEU A 195 -20.74 -10.35 35.12
N PRO A 196 -20.62 -9.09 35.58
CA PRO A 196 -21.77 -8.35 36.07
C PRO A 196 -22.85 -8.25 34.98
N GLY A 197 -24.12 -8.48 35.29
CA GLY A 197 -25.20 -8.47 34.30
C GLY A 197 -25.22 -7.21 33.42
N TYR A 198 -25.51 -7.39 32.13
CA TYR A 198 -25.59 -6.30 31.17
C TYR A 198 -26.75 -5.35 31.52
N THR A 199 -26.44 -4.08 31.79
CA THR A 199 -27.42 -3.13 32.35
C THR A 199 -28.22 -2.39 31.27
N PRO A 200 -29.51 -2.09 31.50
CA PRO A 200 -30.32 -1.29 30.58
C PRO A 200 -29.74 0.10 30.28
N THR A 201 -29.01 0.70 31.23
CA THR A 201 -28.33 1.99 31.04
C THR A 201 -27.24 1.89 29.99
N SER A 202 -26.47 0.80 29.96
CA SER A 202 -25.42 0.57 28.95
C SER A 202 -26.02 0.49 27.56
N ASN A 203 -27.17 -0.17 27.42
CA ASN A 203 -27.91 -0.24 26.15
C ASN A 203 -28.30 1.16 25.65
N LYS A 204 -28.94 1.97 26.51
CA LYS A 204 -29.35 3.34 26.14
C LYS A 204 -28.18 4.22 25.69
N ILE A 205 -27.00 4.09 26.32
CA ILE A 205 -25.80 4.85 25.94
C ILE A 205 -25.27 4.40 24.57
N ILE A 206 -25.28 3.10 24.27
CA ILE A 206 -24.87 2.58 22.96
C ILE A 206 -25.82 3.06 21.86
N LEU A 207 -27.13 3.04 22.12
CA LEU A 207 -28.12 3.56 21.18
C LEU A 207 -27.94 5.07 20.94
N LEU A 208 -27.66 5.83 22.01
CA LEU A 208 -27.33 7.26 21.89
C LEU A 208 -26.04 7.47 21.08
N PHE A 209 -25.02 6.66 21.29
CA PHE A 209 -23.78 6.68 20.50
C PHE A 209 -24.05 6.43 19.01
N GLY A 210 -24.92 5.46 18.70
CA GLY A 210 -25.39 5.23 17.33
C GLY A 210 -26.14 6.43 16.75
N ALA A 211 -27.07 7.03 17.51
CA ALA A 211 -27.82 8.20 17.06
C ALA A 211 -26.91 9.42 16.79
N LEU A 212 -25.95 9.68 17.69
CA LEU A 212 -24.92 10.71 17.49
C LEU A 212 -24.03 10.39 16.27
N GLY A 213 -23.78 9.10 16.02
CA GLY A 213 -23.09 8.62 14.82
C GLY A 213 -23.78 9.07 13.54
N ILE A 214 -25.10 8.92 13.44
CA ILE A 214 -25.88 9.39 12.26
C ILE A 214 -25.70 10.89 12.07
N ILE A 215 -25.84 11.67 13.14
CA ILE A 215 -25.67 13.13 13.09
C ILE A 215 -24.27 13.48 12.61
N ALA A 216 -23.24 12.78 13.11
CA ALA A 216 -21.87 13.04 12.72
C ALA A 216 -21.58 12.65 11.25
N VAL A 217 -22.10 11.51 10.78
CA VAL A 217 -21.99 11.13 9.36
C VAL A 217 -22.65 12.18 8.47
N VAL A 218 -23.86 12.64 8.80
CA VAL A 218 -24.56 13.63 7.96
C VAL A 218 -23.91 15.02 8.07
N GLY A 219 -23.45 15.41 9.25
CA GLY A 219 -22.96 16.77 9.52
C GLY A 219 -21.49 17.02 9.20
N PHE A 220 -20.64 15.99 9.21
CA PHE A 220 -19.19 16.13 8.98
C PHE A 220 -18.69 15.42 7.73
N ASN A 221 -19.52 14.64 7.04
CA ASN A 221 -19.11 14.04 5.78
C ASN A 221 -18.91 15.12 4.71
N ARG A 222 -17.75 15.09 4.05
CA ARG A 222 -17.41 16.04 2.99
C ARG A 222 -17.85 15.49 1.63
N THR A 223 -18.23 16.38 0.74
CA THR A 223 -18.34 16.08 -0.69
C THR A 223 -16.96 16.07 -1.31
N ALA A 224 -16.77 15.33 -2.39
CA ALA A 224 -15.50 15.35 -3.11
C ALA A 224 -15.29 16.74 -3.75
N ASP A 225 -14.05 17.22 -3.72
CA ASP A 225 -13.60 18.49 -4.29
C ASP A 225 -13.29 18.36 -5.80
N ALA A 226 -13.48 17.17 -6.37
CA ALA A 226 -13.28 16.86 -7.79
C ALA A 226 -14.42 16.00 -8.34
N PRO A 227 -14.74 16.11 -9.65
CA PRO A 227 -15.82 15.34 -10.26
C PRO A 227 -15.46 13.86 -10.44
N GLY A 228 -16.46 12.99 -10.53
CA GLY A 228 -16.28 11.60 -10.98
C GLY A 228 -16.10 11.50 -12.51
N LEU A 229 -15.77 10.31 -12.99
CA LEU A 229 -15.73 9.99 -14.41
C LEU A 229 -17.16 9.80 -14.94
N GLU A 230 -17.45 10.31 -16.14
CA GLU A 230 -18.77 10.14 -16.79
C GLU A 230 -18.74 9.08 -17.90
N MET A 231 -17.56 8.56 -18.26
CA MET A 231 -17.40 7.57 -19.32
C MET A 231 -16.75 6.27 -18.84
N ASN A 232 -16.99 5.20 -19.58
CA ASN A 232 -16.29 3.92 -19.38
C ASN A 232 -15.10 3.75 -20.35
N ARG A 233 -14.29 2.71 -20.13
CA ARG A 233 -13.11 2.39 -20.93
C ARG A 233 -13.39 2.29 -22.44
N LYS A 234 -14.50 1.69 -22.86
CA LYS A 234 -14.80 1.49 -24.30
C LYS A 234 -15.16 2.80 -24.98
N GLU A 235 -15.93 3.64 -24.30
CA GLU A 235 -16.25 5.00 -24.75
C GLU A 235 -14.97 5.84 -24.87
N ALA A 236 -14.10 5.79 -23.87
CA ALA A 236 -12.83 6.50 -23.87
C ALA A 236 -11.94 6.12 -25.07
N ILE A 237 -11.83 4.83 -25.41
CA ILE A 237 -11.08 4.37 -26.59
C ILE A 237 -11.71 4.93 -27.87
N THR A 238 -13.04 4.85 -28.00
CA THR A 238 -13.75 5.32 -29.20
C THR A 238 -13.55 6.83 -29.41
N ILE A 239 -13.65 7.61 -28.35
CA ILE A 239 -13.41 9.06 -28.37
C ILE A 239 -11.96 9.34 -28.79
N ALA A 240 -11.00 8.64 -28.20
CA ALA A 240 -9.59 8.82 -28.50
C ALA A 240 -9.25 8.48 -29.96
N GLU A 241 -9.78 7.38 -30.49
CA GLU A 241 -9.55 6.98 -31.89
C GLU A 241 -10.18 7.97 -32.88
N ASN A 242 -11.39 8.47 -32.59
CA ASN A 242 -12.01 9.53 -33.40
C ASN A 242 -11.16 10.81 -33.40
N HIS A 243 -10.66 11.21 -32.22
CA HIS A 243 -9.83 12.41 -32.09
C HIS A 243 -8.48 12.27 -32.82
N LEU A 244 -7.87 11.09 -32.81
CA LEU A 244 -6.68 10.81 -33.63
C LEU A 244 -7.00 10.92 -35.13
N GLY A 245 -8.13 10.34 -35.56
CA GLY A 245 -8.58 10.41 -36.96
C GLY A 245 -8.87 11.82 -37.46
N GLU A 246 -9.49 12.67 -36.62
CA GLU A 246 -9.71 14.11 -36.89
C GLU A 246 -8.39 14.88 -37.08
N ASN A 247 -7.30 14.42 -36.45
CA ASN A 247 -5.96 14.97 -36.60
C ASN A 247 -5.11 14.22 -37.64
N GLY A 248 -5.73 13.38 -38.48
CA GLY A 248 -5.05 12.68 -39.58
C GLY A 248 -4.18 11.50 -39.16
N ILE A 249 -4.26 11.05 -37.91
CA ILE A 249 -3.49 9.92 -37.39
C ILE A 249 -4.33 8.65 -37.47
N GLN A 250 -3.85 7.65 -38.19
CA GLN A 250 -4.49 6.33 -38.31
C GLN A 250 -3.58 5.26 -37.73
N LEU A 251 -4.04 4.58 -36.68
CA LEU A 251 -3.29 3.53 -36.00
C LEU A 251 -3.91 2.16 -36.31
N GLY A 252 -3.10 1.23 -36.82
CA GLY A 252 -3.52 -0.13 -37.15
C GLY A 252 -3.69 -1.05 -35.94
N ASP A 253 -3.88 -2.34 -36.21
CA ASP A 253 -4.09 -3.37 -35.17
C ASP A 253 -2.82 -3.69 -34.37
N GLU A 254 -1.64 -3.34 -34.90
CA GLU A 254 -0.35 -3.50 -34.24
C GLU A 254 -0.20 -2.64 -32.97
N TRP A 255 -1.02 -1.59 -32.84
CA TRP A 255 -1.03 -0.69 -31.69
C TRP A 255 -1.96 -1.20 -30.59
N ASN A 256 -1.41 -1.45 -29.40
CA ASN A 256 -2.21 -1.87 -28.26
C ASN A 256 -2.97 -0.67 -27.67
N ARG A 257 -4.29 -0.78 -27.46
CA ARG A 257 -5.12 0.24 -26.79
C ARG A 257 -5.09 0.06 -25.28
N LEU A 258 -4.12 0.71 -24.64
CA LEU A 258 -3.87 0.61 -23.21
C LEU A 258 -4.55 1.79 -22.49
N THR A 259 -5.48 1.49 -21.58
CA THR A 259 -6.27 2.54 -20.91
C THR A 259 -5.93 2.59 -19.44
N SER A 260 -5.78 3.79 -18.89
CA SER A 260 -5.62 4.02 -17.46
C SER A 260 -6.40 5.26 -17.02
N VAL A 261 -6.68 5.35 -15.72
CA VAL A 261 -7.22 6.59 -15.13
C VAL A 261 -6.03 7.48 -14.78
N SER A 262 -5.95 8.65 -15.38
CA SER A 262 -4.87 9.61 -15.15
C SER A 262 -5.38 11.04 -15.41
N PRO A 263 -5.25 11.97 -14.44
CA PRO A 263 -4.87 11.72 -13.05
C PRO A 263 -5.97 10.92 -12.30
N SER A 264 -5.58 10.07 -11.35
CA SER A 264 -6.51 9.30 -10.51
C SER A 264 -6.67 9.83 -9.08
N GLY A 265 -5.96 10.91 -8.74
CA GLY A 265 -5.88 11.49 -7.40
C GLY A 265 -5.11 12.81 -7.40
N PRO A 266 -5.15 13.58 -6.30
CA PRO A 266 -4.51 14.88 -6.21
C PRO A 266 -2.97 14.77 -6.19
N GLY A 267 -2.32 15.46 -7.12
CA GLY A 267 -0.86 15.60 -7.20
C GLY A 267 -0.32 16.84 -6.46
N GLN A 268 0.98 17.11 -6.63
CA GLN A 268 1.68 18.26 -6.04
C GLN A 268 1.00 19.60 -6.35
N GLN A 269 0.64 19.85 -7.62
CA GLN A 269 -0.03 21.09 -8.04
C GLN A 269 -1.39 21.29 -7.34
N ASN A 270 -2.10 20.19 -7.06
CA ASN A 270 -3.40 20.23 -6.38
C ASN A 270 -3.23 20.69 -4.94
N ARG A 271 -2.26 20.10 -4.22
CA ARG A 271 -1.96 20.45 -2.83
C ARG A 271 -1.36 21.85 -2.69
N PHE A 272 -0.55 22.27 -3.65
CA PHE A 272 -0.01 23.63 -3.70
C PHE A 272 -1.13 24.67 -3.72
N ILE A 273 -2.00 24.62 -4.74
CA ILE A 273 -3.13 25.56 -4.85
C ILE A 273 -4.06 25.45 -3.64
N TRP A 274 -4.34 24.23 -3.16
CA TRP A 274 -5.19 24.02 -1.98
C TRP A 274 -4.66 24.71 -0.74
N GLN A 275 -3.33 24.68 -0.53
CA GLN A 275 -2.70 25.25 0.67
C GLN A 275 -2.37 26.75 0.54
N THR A 276 -2.12 27.27 -0.67
CA THR A 276 -1.69 28.67 -0.88
C THR A 276 -2.80 29.59 -1.36
N ALA A 277 -3.74 29.09 -2.16
CA ALA A 277 -4.83 29.89 -2.75
C ALA A 277 -6.22 29.52 -2.22
N GLY A 278 -6.39 28.34 -1.63
CA GLY A 278 -7.64 27.89 -1.00
C GLY A 278 -8.59 27.16 -1.95
N GLU A 279 -9.71 26.69 -1.39
CA GLU A 279 -10.69 25.82 -2.05
C GLU A 279 -11.39 26.49 -3.24
N ASP A 280 -11.79 27.75 -3.13
CA ASP A 280 -12.47 28.48 -4.20
C ASP A 280 -11.58 28.61 -5.46
N THR A 281 -10.33 29.06 -5.27
CA THR A 281 -9.37 29.17 -6.38
C THR A 281 -8.99 27.80 -6.95
N TYR A 282 -8.92 26.77 -6.11
CA TYR A 282 -8.74 25.40 -6.58
C TYR A 282 -9.88 24.97 -7.52
N GLY A 283 -11.13 25.19 -7.11
CA GLY A 283 -12.31 24.90 -7.91
C GLY A 283 -12.32 25.64 -9.26
N ASP A 284 -11.94 26.92 -9.27
CA ASP A 284 -11.88 27.74 -10.49
C ASP A 284 -10.80 27.28 -11.48
N LEU A 285 -9.73 26.66 -11.00
CA LEU A 285 -8.63 26.15 -11.85
C LEU A 285 -8.86 24.74 -12.38
N MET A 286 -9.81 23.98 -11.80
CA MET A 286 -10.12 22.61 -12.20
C MET A 286 -10.68 22.54 -13.62
N GLY A 287 -10.10 21.67 -14.44
CA GLY A 287 -10.42 21.51 -15.86
C GLY A 287 -9.73 22.51 -16.79
N ASN A 288 -8.95 23.45 -16.26
CA ASN A 288 -8.18 24.41 -17.06
C ASN A 288 -6.67 24.30 -16.79
N TYR A 289 -6.22 24.68 -15.59
CA TYR A 289 -4.81 24.61 -15.18
C TYR A 289 -4.51 23.44 -14.25
N ILE A 290 -5.53 22.96 -13.52
CA ILE A 290 -5.48 21.72 -12.74
C ILE A 290 -6.36 20.70 -13.45
N GLY A 291 -5.81 19.53 -13.77
CA GLY A 291 -6.57 18.46 -14.44
C GLY A 291 -7.67 17.88 -13.55
N THR A 292 -8.84 17.63 -14.13
CA THR A 292 -9.87 16.79 -13.48
C THR A 292 -9.47 15.30 -13.55
N PRO A 293 -10.12 14.40 -12.79
CA PRO A 293 -9.98 12.97 -13.01
C PRO A 293 -10.24 12.62 -14.48
N GLY A 294 -9.34 11.88 -15.12
CA GLY A 294 -9.39 11.68 -16.57
C GLY A 294 -9.04 10.26 -17.01
N MET A 295 -9.16 10.00 -18.30
CA MET A 295 -8.70 8.76 -18.93
C MET A 295 -7.50 9.06 -19.83
N ASP A 296 -6.45 8.26 -19.70
CA ASP A 296 -5.31 8.25 -20.62
C ASP A 296 -5.38 6.98 -21.49
N ILE A 297 -5.42 7.17 -22.80
CA ILE A 297 -5.41 6.08 -23.78
C ILE A 297 -4.05 6.11 -24.47
N ARG A 298 -3.20 5.15 -24.09
CA ARG A 298 -1.87 4.93 -24.64
C ARG A 298 -1.92 3.87 -25.73
N TYR A 299 -1.34 4.20 -26.88
CA TYR A 299 -1.12 3.33 -28.02
C TYR A 299 0.35 2.98 -28.08
N ALA A 300 0.68 1.69 -27.93
CA ALA A 300 2.06 1.22 -27.89
C ALA A 300 2.23 -0.14 -28.56
N LYS A 301 3.42 -0.35 -29.15
CA LYS A 301 3.86 -1.62 -29.71
C LYS A 301 4.78 -2.34 -28.72
N PHE A 302 4.61 -3.66 -28.59
CA PHE A 302 5.51 -4.51 -27.80
C PHE A 302 6.32 -5.49 -28.64
N GLU A 303 5.98 -5.61 -29.92
CA GLU A 303 6.67 -6.39 -30.95
C GLU A 303 7.42 -5.44 -31.88
N GLY A 304 8.43 -5.96 -32.58
CA GLY A 304 9.33 -5.14 -33.41
C GLY A 304 10.67 -4.85 -32.73
N ASP A 305 11.50 -4.08 -33.41
CA ASP A 305 12.80 -3.68 -32.86
C ASP A 305 12.65 -2.65 -31.71
N LEU A 306 13.75 -2.26 -31.07
CA LEU A 306 13.68 -1.30 -29.96
C LEU A 306 13.22 0.10 -30.41
N ASN A 307 13.54 0.48 -31.65
CA ASN A 307 13.18 1.78 -32.19
C ASN A 307 11.68 1.84 -32.49
N GLU A 308 11.13 0.83 -33.16
CA GLU A 308 9.70 0.72 -33.43
C GLU A 308 8.87 0.71 -32.15
N ARG A 309 9.31 0.01 -31.10
CA ARG A 309 8.63 -0.06 -29.80
C ARG A 309 8.75 1.22 -28.97
N ALA A 310 9.74 2.07 -29.26
CA ALA A 310 9.92 3.33 -28.54
C ALA A 310 8.86 4.39 -28.90
N GLU A 311 8.22 4.23 -30.06
CA GLU A 311 7.15 5.09 -30.55
C GLU A 311 5.85 4.84 -29.77
N GLU A 312 5.21 5.91 -29.29
CA GLU A 312 3.95 5.84 -28.56
C GLU A 312 3.05 7.04 -28.90
N TYR A 313 1.75 6.80 -28.99
CA TYR A 313 0.75 7.87 -28.96
C TYR A 313 -0.03 7.82 -27.65
N ARG A 314 -0.44 8.98 -27.15
CA ARG A 314 -1.38 9.07 -26.02
C ARG A 314 -2.44 10.10 -26.30
N VAL A 315 -3.66 9.80 -25.88
CA VAL A 315 -4.76 10.77 -25.87
C VAL A 315 -5.23 10.90 -24.43
N ALA A 316 -5.12 12.12 -23.90
CA ALA A 316 -5.64 12.47 -22.59
C ALA A 316 -7.07 12.99 -22.74
N LEU A 317 -8.00 12.43 -21.95
CA LEU A 317 -9.39 12.86 -21.87
C LEU A 317 -9.70 13.37 -20.46
N ASP A 318 -10.52 14.43 -20.37
CA ASP A 318 -11.05 14.90 -19.08
C ASP A 318 -12.10 13.94 -18.49
N ASN A 319 -12.75 14.33 -17.39
CA ASN A 319 -13.75 13.51 -16.71
C ASN A 319 -15.04 13.26 -17.54
N LYS A 320 -15.29 14.06 -18.59
CA LYS A 320 -16.48 13.99 -19.46
C LYS A 320 -16.19 13.40 -20.83
N GLY A 321 -14.92 13.16 -21.14
CA GLY A 321 -14.46 12.58 -22.40
C GLY A 321 -14.10 13.64 -23.42
N LYS A 322 -13.88 14.88 -23.01
CA LYS A 322 -13.32 15.91 -23.88
C LYS A 322 -11.84 15.60 -24.12
N PRO A 323 -11.38 15.50 -25.38
CA PRO A 323 -9.95 15.41 -25.67
C PRO A 323 -9.21 16.65 -25.21
N LEU A 324 -8.13 16.46 -24.45
CA LEU A 324 -7.29 17.53 -23.91
C LEU A 324 -6.02 17.72 -24.75
N SER A 325 -5.34 16.61 -25.08
CA SER A 325 -4.12 16.63 -25.88
C SER A 325 -3.84 15.28 -26.52
N ILE A 326 -3.09 15.34 -27.62
CA ILE A 326 -2.40 14.19 -28.21
C ILE A 326 -0.93 14.33 -27.82
N THR A 327 -0.34 13.28 -27.27
CA THR A 327 1.10 13.19 -27.05
C THR A 327 1.69 12.19 -28.04
N HIS A 328 2.63 12.61 -28.86
CA HIS A 328 3.38 11.75 -29.77
C HIS A 328 4.84 11.63 -29.33
N LYS A 329 5.22 10.44 -28.87
CA LYS A 329 6.59 10.13 -28.46
C LYS A 329 7.32 9.45 -29.61
N LEU A 330 8.32 10.13 -30.16
CA LEU A 330 9.18 9.59 -31.21
C LEU A 330 10.37 8.77 -30.65
N PRO A 331 10.79 7.70 -31.33
CA PRO A 331 12.06 7.02 -31.07
C PRO A 331 13.24 7.99 -31.18
N GLU A 332 14.25 7.89 -30.32
CA GLU A 332 15.36 8.87 -30.30
C GLU A 332 16.15 8.93 -31.61
N ASN A 333 16.26 7.82 -32.35
CA ASN A 333 17.01 7.76 -33.61
C ASN A 333 16.17 8.15 -34.83
N GLN A 334 14.89 8.49 -34.65
CA GLN A 334 14.06 8.94 -35.76
C GLN A 334 14.56 10.29 -36.26
N ALA A 335 14.88 10.35 -37.55
CA ALA A 335 15.27 11.57 -38.23
C ALA A 335 14.14 12.59 -38.19
N GLY A 336 14.51 13.86 -38.05
CA GLY A 336 13.59 14.98 -38.00
C GLY A 336 14.34 16.27 -38.26
N ASN A 337 13.59 17.35 -38.39
CA ASN A 337 14.21 18.64 -38.65
C ASN A 337 15.02 19.15 -37.45
N GLU A 338 15.97 20.03 -37.73
CA GLU A 338 16.77 20.73 -36.72
C GLU A 338 16.38 22.20 -36.74
N LEU A 339 15.19 22.50 -36.22
CA LEU A 339 14.71 23.87 -36.16
C LEU A 339 15.60 24.72 -35.25
N THR A 340 15.84 25.95 -35.68
CA THR A 340 16.38 27.00 -34.80
C THR A 340 15.36 27.38 -33.74
N GLU A 341 15.82 28.02 -32.66
CA GLU A 341 14.93 28.45 -31.56
C GLU A 341 13.80 29.35 -32.09
N ASP A 342 14.10 30.30 -32.98
CA ASP A 342 13.12 31.25 -33.53
C ASP A 342 12.06 30.55 -34.39
N GLU A 343 12.48 29.62 -35.28
CA GLU A 343 11.55 28.83 -36.10
C GLU A 343 10.65 27.94 -35.25
N ALA A 344 11.20 27.31 -34.21
CA ALA A 344 10.45 26.50 -33.27
C ALA A 344 9.47 27.37 -32.46
N LYS A 345 9.89 28.57 -32.06
CA LYS A 345 9.07 29.50 -31.29
C LYS A 345 7.84 30.01 -32.06
N ASP A 346 7.96 30.22 -33.37
CA ASP A 346 6.81 30.57 -34.23
C ASP A 346 5.75 29.45 -34.23
N LEU A 347 6.17 28.19 -34.31
CA LEU A 347 5.26 27.03 -34.18
C LEU A 347 4.58 26.98 -32.80
N VAL A 348 5.33 27.33 -31.74
CA VAL A 348 4.77 27.36 -30.39
C VAL A 348 3.72 28.47 -30.24
N TYR A 349 3.99 29.69 -30.71
CA TYR A 349 3.00 30.78 -30.64
C TYR A 349 1.73 30.45 -31.42
N ALA A 350 1.85 29.86 -32.62
CA ALA A 350 0.70 29.40 -33.39
C ALA A 350 -0.11 28.33 -32.65
N THR A 351 0.57 27.40 -31.96
CA THR A 351 -0.06 26.35 -31.15
C THR A 351 -0.78 26.94 -29.95
N ILE A 352 -0.14 27.87 -29.22
CA ILE A 352 -0.74 28.51 -28.04
C ILE A 352 -1.98 29.30 -28.43
N ASN A 353 -1.92 30.07 -29.51
CA ASN A 353 -3.08 30.82 -30.00
C ASN A 353 -4.23 29.89 -30.41
N LYS A 354 -3.93 28.82 -31.16
CA LYS A 354 -4.93 27.86 -31.63
C LYS A 354 -5.66 27.14 -30.48
N HIS A 355 -4.94 26.75 -29.42
CA HIS A 355 -5.48 25.87 -28.37
C HIS A 355 -5.90 26.59 -27.09
N TYR A 356 -5.33 27.76 -26.81
CA TYR A 356 -5.58 28.52 -25.57
C TYR A 356 -6.13 29.92 -25.81
N ASP A 357 -6.25 30.37 -27.06
CA ASP A 357 -6.74 31.72 -27.44
C ASP A 357 -5.95 32.86 -26.77
N LEU A 358 -4.63 32.66 -26.63
CA LEU A 358 -3.70 33.66 -26.08
C LEU A 358 -2.79 34.20 -27.19
N THR A 359 -2.54 35.50 -27.19
CA THR A 359 -1.57 36.14 -28.09
C THR A 359 -0.21 36.31 -27.41
N PRO A 360 0.86 36.68 -28.14
CA PRO A 360 2.17 36.95 -27.54
C PRO A 360 2.15 38.05 -26.45
N GLU A 361 1.16 38.95 -26.45
CA GLU A 361 0.97 39.97 -25.42
C GLU A 361 0.35 39.42 -24.12
N ASP A 362 -0.35 38.29 -24.21
CA ASP A 362 -1.03 37.62 -23.09
C ASP A 362 -0.12 36.65 -22.33
N ILE A 363 1.09 36.39 -22.85
CA ILE A 363 2.03 35.42 -22.30
C ILE A 363 3.45 35.99 -22.18
N GLU A 364 4.14 35.56 -21.13
CA GLU A 364 5.54 35.90 -20.86
C GLU A 364 6.43 34.66 -21.12
N PHE A 365 7.46 34.81 -21.94
CA PHE A 365 8.41 33.73 -22.23
C PHE A 365 9.30 33.41 -21.01
N ILE A 366 9.39 32.14 -20.62
CA ILE A 366 10.18 31.69 -19.46
C ILE A 366 11.44 30.95 -19.89
N SER A 367 11.30 29.93 -20.74
CA SER A 367 12.44 29.12 -21.19
C SER A 367 12.19 28.42 -22.52
N ALA A 368 13.30 28.13 -23.20
CA ALA A 368 13.39 27.21 -24.33
C ALA A 368 14.58 26.28 -24.05
N GLU A 369 14.30 24.99 -23.86
CA GLU A 369 15.31 23.97 -23.56
C GLU A 369 15.51 23.06 -24.78
N PRO A 370 16.66 23.13 -25.47
CA PRO A 370 16.95 22.23 -26.58
C PRO A 370 17.37 20.84 -26.07
N SER A 371 16.90 19.80 -26.76
CA SER A 371 17.30 18.41 -26.54
C SER A 371 17.79 17.81 -27.86
N LYS A 372 19.12 17.81 -28.03
CA LYS A 372 19.75 17.26 -29.23
C LYS A 372 19.65 15.74 -29.25
N LYS A 373 18.94 15.19 -30.24
CA LYS A 373 18.92 13.76 -30.57
C LYS A 373 19.94 13.48 -31.69
N PRO A 374 20.28 12.20 -31.97
CA PRO A 374 21.27 11.87 -33.00
C PRO A 374 20.98 12.50 -34.38
N GLU A 375 19.70 12.53 -34.79
CA GLU A 375 19.27 12.92 -36.14
C GLU A 375 18.14 13.98 -36.14
N ARG A 376 17.94 14.70 -35.02
CA ARG A 376 16.96 15.81 -34.92
C ARG A 376 17.23 16.73 -33.72
N MET A 377 16.52 17.86 -33.64
CA MET A 377 16.48 18.71 -32.45
C MET A 377 15.07 18.74 -31.87
N ASP A 378 14.93 18.34 -30.61
CA ASP A 378 13.67 18.47 -29.87
C ASP A 378 13.76 19.75 -29.00
N TRP A 379 12.62 20.38 -28.71
CA TRP A 379 12.55 21.61 -27.92
C TRP A 379 11.45 21.52 -26.86
N ASP A 380 11.72 21.99 -25.64
CA ASP A 380 10.70 22.24 -24.61
C ASP A 380 10.58 23.74 -24.33
N PHE A 381 9.41 24.30 -24.62
CA PHE A 381 9.13 25.71 -24.39
C PHE A 381 8.17 25.89 -23.22
N VAL A 382 8.46 26.87 -22.37
CA VAL A 382 7.59 27.25 -21.25
C VAL A 382 7.27 28.73 -21.30
N PHE A 383 5.97 29.03 -21.19
CA PHE A 383 5.43 30.37 -21.11
C PHE A 383 4.61 30.52 -19.82
N LYS A 384 4.51 31.75 -19.32
CA LYS A 384 3.65 32.14 -18.21
C LYS A 384 2.43 32.88 -18.77
N ASP A 385 1.24 32.48 -18.33
CA ASP A 385 0.00 33.20 -18.64
C ASP A 385 -0.10 34.45 -17.74
N ILE A 386 -0.12 35.63 -18.37
CA ILE A 386 -0.25 36.94 -17.71
C ILE A 386 -1.59 37.63 -17.98
N ALA A 387 -2.42 37.09 -18.88
CA ALA A 387 -3.78 37.57 -19.14
C ALA A 387 -4.75 37.17 -18.03
N SER A 388 -4.57 35.97 -17.46
CA SER A 388 -5.44 35.48 -16.41
C SER A 388 -5.05 36.01 -15.01
N ALA A 389 -5.99 35.96 -14.06
CA ALA A 389 -5.77 36.46 -12.68
C ALA A 389 -4.52 35.85 -12.01
N LYS A 390 -3.73 36.67 -11.33
CA LYS A 390 -2.50 36.22 -10.64
C LYS A 390 -2.84 35.33 -9.44
N LEU A 391 -2.02 34.31 -9.25
CA LEU A 391 -2.06 33.48 -8.05
C LEU A 391 -1.35 34.17 -6.88
N PRO A 392 -1.73 33.90 -5.62
CA PRO A 392 -1.00 34.41 -4.46
C PRO A 392 0.47 33.96 -4.43
N ASP A 393 0.74 32.74 -4.88
CA ASP A 393 2.06 32.15 -5.02
C ASP A 393 2.07 31.21 -6.24
N GLY A 394 3.24 31.04 -6.88
CA GLY A 394 3.41 30.27 -8.11
C GLY A 394 2.87 30.96 -9.38
N ASP A 395 2.99 30.29 -10.52
CA ASP A 395 2.58 30.82 -11.84
C ASP A 395 1.71 29.83 -12.60
N LYS A 396 0.76 30.36 -13.37
CA LYS A 396 0.10 29.60 -14.43
C LYS A 396 1.01 29.53 -15.65
N ARG A 397 1.28 28.32 -16.13
CA ARG A 397 2.22 28.11 -17.23
C ARG A 397 1.65 27.21 -18.31
N ILE A 398 2.21 27.39 -19.50
CA ILE A 398 1.92 26.61 -20.70
C ILE A 398 3.24 26.00 -21.13
N ARG A 399 3.23 24.68 -21.36
CA ARG A 399 4.35 23.94 -21.94
C ARG A 399 3.96 23.48 -23.33
N VAL A 400 4.86 23.67 -24.29
CA VAL A 400 4.74 23.10 -25.64
C VAL A 400 6.06 22.42 -25.98
N THR A 401 5.98 21.15 -26.34
CA THR A 401 7.16 20.34 -26.66
C THR A 401 7.15 19.99 -28.15
N ILE A 402 8.27 20.16 -28.83
CA ILE A 402 8.45 19.91 -30.26
C ILE A 402 9.44 18.76 -30.43
N ASN A 403 9.12 17.80 -31.29
CA ASN A 403 10.08 16.80 -31.74
C ASN A 403 10.46 17.07 -33.20
N GLY A 404 11.67 17.58 -33.44
CA GLY A 404 12.06 18.09 -34.75
C GLY A 404 11.23 19.31 -35.16
N ASP A 405 10.24 19.09 -36.03
CA ASP A 405 9.27 20.08 -36.51
C ASP A 405 7.81 19.74 -36.18
N GLU A 406 7.56 18.66 -35.44
CA GLU A 406 6.22 18.24 -35.03
C GLU A 406 5.90 18.68 -33.59
N ILE A 407 4.72 19.26 -33.36
CA ILE A 407 4.22 19.49 -32.00
C ILE A 407 3.92 18.12 -31.36
N SER A 408 4.79 17.73 -30.44
CA SER A 408 4.69 16.44 -29.75
C SER A 408 3.65 16.46 -28.63
N SER A 409 3.53 17.59 -27.91
CA SER A 409 2.55 17.78 -26.85
C SER A 409 2.37 19.27 -26.52
N HIS A 410 1.22 19.62 -25.95
CA HIS A 410 0.96 20.92 -25.35
C HIS A 410 0.07 20.75 -24.12
N ASN A 411 0.35 21.47 -23.04
CA ASN A 411 -0.45 21.43 -21.83
C ASN A 411 -0.28 22.70 -20.97
N THR A 412 -1.32 23.01 -20.20
CA THR A 412 -1.28 23.97 -19.08
C THR A 412 -0.85 23.26 -17.80
N PHE A 413 -0.25 24.01 -16.87
CA PHE A 413 0.06 23.53 -15.53
C PHE A 413 0.31 24.69 -14.56
N ILE A 414 0.34 24.38 -13.27
CA ILE A 414 0.77 25.30 -12.21
C ILE A 414 2.24 25.06 -11.91
N PHE A 415 3.05 26.11 -12.02
CA PHE A 415 4.41 26.11 -11.52
C PHE A 415 4.42 26.22 -10.00
N VAL A 416 5.02 25.22 -9.37
CA VAL A 416 5.21 25.15 -7.92
C VAL A 416 6.62 25.67 -7.60
N PRO A 417 6.76 26.75 -6.80
CA PRO A 417 8.06 27.25 -6.37
C PRO A 417 8.89 26.18 -5.66
N GLU A 418 10.18 26.12 -5.98
CA GLU A 418 11.09 25.09 -5.44
C GLU A 418 11.21 25.14 -3.90
N GLU A 419 11.09 26.33 -3.30
CA GLU A 419 11.11 26.50 -1.84
C GLU A 419 9.88 25.83 -1.18
N TRP A 420 8.69 26.01 -1.78
CA TRP A 420 7.48 25.34 -1.29
C TRP A 420 7.58 23.83 -1.49
N ASP A 421 8.04 23.36 -2.66
CA ASP A 421 8.21 21.93 -2.94
C ASP A 421 9.15 21.26 -1.93
N ARG A 422 10.31 21.89 -1.66
CA ARG A 422 11.25 21.40 -0.64
C ARG A 422 10.60 21.32 0.73
N LYS A 423 9.91 22.38 1.17
CA LYS A 423 9.22 22.43 2.46
C LYS A 423 8.11 21.38 2.56
N GLU A 424 7.33 21.19 1.51
CA GLU A 424 6.28 20.16 1.46
C GLU A 424 6.88 18.77 1.56
N LYS A 425 7.91 18.47 0.77
CA LYS A 425 8.61 17.17 0.79
C LYS A 425 9.21 16.87 2.16
N ASP A 426 9.84 17.85 2.81
CA ASP A 426 10.37 17.69 4.16
C ASP A 426 9.27 17.37 5.18
N GLN A 427 8.13 18.07 5.10
CA GLN A 427 6.98 17.81 5.96
C GLN A 427 6.39 16.41 5.69
N GLN A 428 6.16 16.06 4.42
CA GLN A 428 5.65 14.75 4.03
C GLN A 428 6.60 13.61 4.42
N ALA A 429 7.92 13.83 4.36
CA ALA A 429 8.89 12.83 4.81
C ALA A 429 8.73 12.52 6.29
N VAL A 430 8.62 13.55 7.15
CA VAL A 430 8.43 13.37 8.60
C VAL A 430 7.10 12.67 8.90
N LEU A 431 6.01 13.12 8.28
CA LEU A 431 4.69 12.54 8.47
C LEU A 431 4.60 11.11 7.90
N GLY A 432 5.23 10.88 6.76
CA GLY A 432 5.34 9.57 6.11
C GLY A 432 6.11 8.57 6.96
N VAL A 433 7.14 8.99 7.69
CA VAL A 433 7.83 8.12 8.67
C VAL A 433 6.87 7.66 9.76
N ALA A 434 6.05 8.56 10.32
CA ALA A 434 5.07 8.20 11.34
C ALA A 434 4.01 7.21 10.79
N SER A 435 3.46 7.50 9.62
CA SER A 435 2.45 6.64 8.97
C SER A 435 3.03 5.26 8.59
N ASN A 436 4.24 5.22 8.03
CA ASN A 436 4.92 3.97 7.70
C ASN A 436 5.23 3.14 8.96
N ALA A 437 5.64 3.79 10.05
CA ALA A 437 5.87 3.11 11.32
C ALA A 437 4.57 2.48 11.88
N MET A 438 3.44 3.19 11.80
CA MET A 438 2.15 2.66 12.24
C MET A 438 1.65 1.52 11.36
N SER A 439 1.73 1.69 10.04
CA SER A 439 1.39 0.64 9.07
C SER A 439 2.24 -0.61 9.29
N PHE A 440 3.54 -0.43 9.56
CA PHE A 440 4.45 -1.53 9.87
C PHE A 440 4.07 -2.25 11.18
N LEU A 441 3.74 -1.51 12.25
CA LEU A 441 3.27 -2.09 13.51
C LEU A 441 1.95 -2.84 13.34
N LEU A 442 1.03 -2.35 12.50
CA LEU A 442 -0.21 -3.02 12.17
C LEU A 442 0.05 -4.33 11.43
N ILE A 443 0.94 -4.33 10.42
CA ILE A 443 1.36 -5.54 9.70
C ILE A 443 1.94 -6.57 10.66
N ILE A 444 2.82 -6.16 11.59
CA ILE A 444 3.36 -7.07 12.62
C ILE A 444 2.23 -7.67 13.47
N THR A 445 1.24 -6.85 13.85
CA THR A 445 0.09 -7.31 14.65
C THR A 445 -0.75 -8.33 13.88
N VAL A 446 -1.00 -8.09 12.59
CA VAL A 446 -1.71 -9.04 11.70
C VAL A 446 -0.91 -10.33 11.53
N LEU A 447 0.41 -10.25 11.28
CA LEU A 447 1.26 -11.43 11.17
C LEU A 447 1.31 -12.24 12.47
N ALA A 448 1.38 -11.57 13.63
CA ALA A 448 1.31 -12.23 14.92
C ALA A 448 -0.03 -12.95 15.11
N ALA A 449 -1.15 -12.35 14.69
CA ALA A 449 -2.47 -12.97 14.70
C ALA A 449 -2.52 -14.23 13.82
N VAL A 450 -1.93 -14.18 12.62
CA VAL A 450 -1.82 -15.33 11.71
C VAL A 450 -0.96 -16.43 12.29
N VAL A 451 0.21 -16.12 12.88
CA VAL A 451 1.07 -17.10 13.55
C VAL A 451 0.32 -17.79 14.68
N LEU A 452 -0.39 -17.03 15.52
CA LEU A 452 -1.25 -17.60 16.56
C LEU A 452 -2.33 -18.49 15.96
N GLY A 453 -2.92 -18.11 14.83
CA GLY A 453 -3.90 -18.93 14.12
C GLY A 453 -3.33 -20.24 13.56
N ILE A 454 -2.13 -20.21 12.99
CA ILE A 454 -1.39 -21.41 12.55
C ILE A 454 -1.09 -22.32 13.75
N ILE A 455 -0.74 -21.77 14.91
CA ILE A 455 -0.56 -22.54 16.15
C ILE A 455 -1.88 -23.21 16.56
N HIS A 456 -3.01 -22.51 16.50
CA HIS A 456 -4.33 -23.13 16.77
C HIS A 456 -4.65 -24.24 15.77
N TRP A 457 -4.35 -24.01 14.50
CA TRP A 457 -4.53 -25.00 13.46
C TRP A 457 -3.71 -26.25 13.72
N THR A 458 -2.41 -26.12 13.94
CA THR A 458 -1.48 -27.25 14.16
C THR A 458 -1.88 -28.09 15.37
N ARG A 459 -2.39 -27.46 16.43
CA ARG A 459 -2.97 -28.09 17.63
C ARG A 459 -4.35 -28.73 17.45
N LYS A 460 -4.82 -28.90 16.21
CA LYS A 460 -6.14 -29.51 15.87
C LYS A 460 -7.34 -28.78 16.46
N LYS A 461 -7.20 -27.49 16.79
CA LYS A 461 -8.31 -26.68 17.30
C LYS A 461 -9.23 -26.18 16.18
N ILE A 462 -8.69 -25.82 15.03
CA ILE A 462 -9.50 -25.26 13.92
C ILE A 462 -9.69 -26.27 12.77
N THR A 463 -10.85 -26.17 12.11
CA THR A 463 -11.23 -27.05 11.00
C THR A 463 -10.48 -26.68 9.72
N THR A 464 -9.65 -27.59 9.22
CA THR A 464 -8.84 -27.35 8.00
C THR A 464 -9.68 -27.12 6.75
N LYS A 465 -10.85 -27.79 6.65
CA LYS A 465 -11.79 -27.57 5.55
C LYS A 465 -12.28 -26.12 5.49
N LEU A 466 -12.57 -25.50 6.63
CA LEU A 466 -13.01 -24.11 6.69
C LEU A 466 -11.92 -23.16 6.19
N VAL A 467 -10.68 -23.35 6.64
CA VAL A 467 -9.53 -22.57 6.15
C VAL A 467 -9.42 -22.69 4.63
N LEU A 468 -9.45 -23.90 4.08
CA LEU A 468 -9.31 -24.12 2.63
C LEU A 468 -10.48 -23.51 1.83
N TYR A 469 -11.72 -23.64 2.30
CA TYR A 469 -12.87 -23.06 1.60
C TYR A 469 -12.82 -21.53 1.57
N VAL A 470 -12.50 -20.88 2.71
CA VAL A 470 -12.39 -19.42 2.77
C VAL A 470 -11.19 -18.95 1.95
N MET A 471 -10.03 -19.60 2.10
CA MET A 471 -8.82 -19.28 1.35
C MET A 471 -9.03 -19.42 -0.16
N LEU A 472 -9.57 -20.55 -0.63
CA LEU A 472 -9.80 -20.79 -2.06
C LEU A 472 -10.81 -19.78 -2.65
N SER A 473 -11.88 -19.48 -1.92
CA SER A 473 -12.87 -18.49 -2.35
C SER A 473 -12.24 -17.10 -2.50
N LEU A 474 -11.50 -16.66 -1.48
CA LEU A 474 -10.82 -15.36 -1.50
C LEU A 474 -9.69 -15.31 -2.53
N PHE A 475 -8.96 -16.41 -2.72
CA PHE A 475 -7.93 -16.54 -3.74
C PHE A 475 -8.52 -16.37 -5.14
N ILE A 476 -9.63 -17.06 -5.45
CA ILE A 476 -10.34 -16.92 -6.72
C ILE A 476 -10.83 -15.49 -6.91
N LEU A 477 -11.47 -14.90 -5.90
CA LEU A 477 -11.94 -13.50 -5.98
C LEU A 477 -10.78 -12.52 -6.24
N ARG A 478 -9.63 -12.71 -5.59
CA ARG A 478 -8.43 -11.90 -5.82
C ARG A 478 -7.89 -12.06 -7.24
N LEU A 479 -7.83 -13.29 -7.78
CA LEU A 479 -7.43 -13.51 -9.17
C LEU A 479 -8.41 -12.88 -10.16
N VAL A 480 -9.71 -12.98 -9.92
CA VAL A 480 -10.73 -12.32 -10.75
C VAL A 480 -10.56 -10.81 -10.71
N SER A 481 -10.33 -10.22 -9.53
CA SER A 481 -10.06 -8.79 -9.38
C SER A 481 -8.78 -8.36 -10.11
N PHE A 482 -7.72 -9.15 -10.02
CA PHE A 482 -6.47 -8.91 -10.74
C PHE A 482 -6.67 -8.97 -12.27
N ILE A 483 -7.34 -10.00 -12.78
CA ILE A 483 -7.67 -10.12 -14.21
C ILE A 483 -8.51 -8.92 -14.67
N ASN A 484 -9.45 -8.47 -13.83
CA ASN A 484 -10.29 -7.31 -14.11
C ASN A 484 -9.50 -6.00 -14.23
N GLN A 485 -8.42 -5.85 -13.45
CA GLN A 485 -7.54 -4.67 -13.46
C GLN A 485 -6.36 -4.80 -14.44
N LEU A 486 -6.15 -5.98 -15.03
CA LEU A 486 -5.03 -6.25 -15.92
C LEU A 486 -4.88 -5.22 -17.05
N PRO A 487 -5.94 -4.74 -17.74
CA PRO A 487 -5.80 -3.71 -18.76
C PRO A 487 -5.12 -2.43 -18.25
N SER A 488 -5.49 -1.96 -17.05
CA SER A 488 -4.91 -0.76 -16.43
C SER A 488 -3.47 -1.00 -15.98
N ILE A 489 -3.14 -2.19 -15.50
CA ILE A 489 -1.77 -2.53 -15.08
C ILE A 489 -0.84 -2.62 -16.29
N VAL A 490 -1.30 -3.25 -17.38
CA VAL A 490 -0.54 -3.36 -18.64
C VAL A 490 -0.31 -2.00 -19.28
N ALA A 491 -1.18 -1.01 -19.05
CA ALA A 491 -0.95 0.37 -19.50
C ALA A 491 0.33 1.00 -18.93
N GLY A 492 0.83 0.51 -17.79
CA GLY A 492 2.10 0.91 -17.21
C GLY A 492 3.33 0.15 -17.72
N PHE A 493 3.18 -0.84 -18.62
CA PHE A 493 4.32 -1.63 -19.10
C PHE A 493 5.31 -0.79 -19.91
N SER A 494 6.60 -1.09 -19.76
CA SER A 494 7.66 -0.45 -20.55
C SER A 494 7.79 -1.14 -21.90
N THR A 495 7.80 -0.37 -22.99
CA THR A 495 8.04 -0.90 -24.34
C THR A 495 9.51 -1.27 -24.57
N ALA A 496 10.41 -0.80 -23.71
CA ALA A 496 11.83 -1.18 -23.73
C ALA A 496 12.05 -2.65 -23.31
N GLN A 497 11.10 -3.25 -22.56
CA GLN A 497 11.20 -4.63 -22.07
C GLN A 497 10.22 -5.55 -22.81
N PRO A 498 10.56 -6.84 -23.02
CA PRO A 498 9.64 -7.79 -23.63
C PRO A 498 8.32 -7.94 -22.84
N TYR A 499 7.19 -7.90 -23.53
CA TYR A 499 5.85 -7.99 -22.93
C TYR A 499 5.67 -9.26 -22.08
N ASN A 500 6.02 -10.42 -22.64
CA ASN A 500 5.86 -11.71 -21.97
C ASN A 500 6.68 -11.84 -20.67
N ASN A 501 7.82 -11.14 -20.57
CA ASN A 501 8.62 -11.13 -19.35
C ASN A 501 7.91 -10.34 -18.26
N GLN A 502 7.44 -9.13 -18.58
CA GLN A 502 6.68 -8.29 -17.65
C GLN A 502 5.39 -8.97 -17.22
N LEU A 503 4.64 -9.56 -18.16
CA LEU A 503 3.42 -10.29 -17.87
C LEU A 503 3.69 -11.54 -17.01
N GLY A 504 4.73 -12.32 -17.33
CA GLY A 504 5.10 -13.51 -16.55
C GLY A 504 5.44 -13.19 -15.10
N ILE A 505 6.23 -12.14 -14.87
CA ILE A 505 6.56 -11.65 -13.52
C ILE A 505 5.29 -11.18 -12.81
N LEU A 506 4.45 -10.40 -13.49
CA LEU A 506 3.20 -9.90 -12.93
C LEU A 506 2.25 -11.03 -12.53
N LEU A 507 2.04 -12.03 -13.40
CA LEU A 507 1.17 -13.18 -13.12
C LEU A 507 1.69 -14.04 -11.97
N ALA A 508 3.00 -14.32 -11.94
CA ALA A 508 3.61 -15.07 -10.85
C ALA A 508 3.46 -14.33 -9.51
N GLY A 509 3.74 -13.02 -9.50
CA GLY A 509 3.54 -12.16 -8.34
C GLY A 509 2.09 -12.11 -7.88
N ALA A 510 1.13 -11.99 -8.82
CA ALA A 510 -0.29 -11.97 -8.52
C ALA A 510 -0.79 -13.28 -7.88
N VAL A 511 -0.35 -14.44 -8.39
CA VAL A 511 -0.73 -15.75 -7.82
C VAL A 511 -0.16 -15.92 -6.42
N VAL A 512 1.13 -15.66 -6.21
CA VAL A 512 1.77 -15.77 -4.88
C VAL A 512 1.15 -14.78 -3.90
N GLY A 513 0.99 -13.51 -4.32
CA GLY A 513 0.36 -12.47 -3.51
C GLY A 513 -1.09 -12.81 -3.13
N ALA A 514 -1.90 -13.28 -4.09
CA ALA A 514 -3.27 -13.70 -3.82
C ALA A 514 -3.34 -14.87 -2.83
N LEU A 515 -2.43 -15.84 -2.90
CA LEU A 515 -2.35 -16.95 -1.93
C LEU A 515 -2.02 -16.43 -0.52
N LEU A 516 -0.98 -15.59 -0.38
CA LEU A 516 -0.56 -15.08 0.92
C LEU A 516 -1.61 -14.17 1.55
N ILE A 517 -2.19 -13.25 0.78
CA ILE A 517 -3.19 -12.30 1.27
C ILE A 517 -4.50 -13.02 1.62
N SER A 518 -4.92 -14.05 0.86
CA SER A 518 -6.14 -14.82 1.18
C SER A 518 -5.98 -15.73 2.40
N MET A 519 -4.75 -16.18 2.71
CA MET A 519 -4.47 -17.00 3.88
C MET A 519 -4.77 -16.27 5.20
N ILE A 520 -4.48 -14.97 5.28
CA ILE A 520 -4.65 -14.16 6.49
C ILE A 520 -6.10 -14.22 7.02
N PRO A 521 -7.11 -13.70 6.31
CA PRO A 521 -8.50 -13.78 6.75
C PRO A 521 -8.99 -15.23 6.88
N ALA A 522 -8.55 -16.16 6.02
CA ALA A 522 -8.98 -17.55 6.11
C ALA A 522 -8.58 -18.23 7.42
N VAL A 523 -7.34 -18.03 7.88
CA VAL A 523 -6.86 -18.53 9.16
C VAL A 523 -7.59 -17.83 10.31
N LEU A 524 -7.73 -16.50 10.26
CA LEU A 524 -8.40 -15.73 11.31
C LEU A 524 -9.88 -16.12 11.44
N THR A 525 -10.63 -16.21 10.35
CA THR A 525 -12.03 -16.67 10.35
C THR A 525 -12.17 -18.06 10.96
N ALA A 526 -11.27 -18.99 10.65
CA ALA A 526 -11.33 -20.34 11.21
C ALA A 526 -11.01 -20.38 12.72
N VAL A 527 -10.10 -19.52 13.19
CA VAL A 527 -9.78 -19.34 14.61
C VAL A 527 -10.95 -18.72 15.36
N VAL A 528 -11.52 -17.64 14.81
CA VAL A 528 -12.71 -16.97 15.34
C VAL A 528 -13.86 -17.97 15.48
N HIS A 529 -14.15 -18.74 14.44
CA HIS A 529 -15.19 -19.78 14.47
C HIS A 529 -14.93 -20.83 15.57
N PHE A 530 -13.69 -21.28 15.74
CA PHE A 530 -13.34 -22.22 16.81
C PHE A 530 -13.53 -21.59 18.20
N GLN A 531 -12.99 -20.39 18.43
CA GLN A 531 -13.02 -19.72 19.73
C GLN A 531 -14.45 -19.37 20.16
N ILE A 532 -15.30 -18.92 19.23
CA ILE A 532 -16.72 -18.68 19.50
C ILE A 532 -17.40 -19.98 19.96
N ASN A 533 -17.19 -21.09 19.24
CA ASN A 533 -17.82 -22.38 19.58
C ASN A 533 -17.28 -23.03 20.87
N ASP A 534 -16.02 -22.77 21.22
CA ASP A 534 -15.39 -23.26 22.45
C ASP A 534 -15.79 -22.42 23.68
N SER A 535 -16.16 -21.16 23.48
CA SER A 535 -16.65 -20.28 24.54
C SER A 535 -18.10 -20.62 24.94
N LYS A 536 -18.39 -20.70 26.24
CA LYS A 536 -19.76 -20.67 26.74
C LYS A 536 -20.19 -19.21 26.83
N GLN A 537 -20.88 -18.69 25.81
CA GLN A 537 -21.43 -17.33 25.85
C GLN A 537 -22.64 -17.26 26.80
N GLN A 538 -22.75 -16.15 27.53
CA GLN A 538 -23.99 -15.85 28.28
C GLN A 538 -25.09 -15.48 27.26
N THR A 539 -26.27 -16.08 27.41
CA THR A 539 -27.44 -15.83 26.54
C THR A 539 -28.10 -14.47 26.77
N SER A 540 -27.67 -13.72 27.79
CA SER A 540 -28.23 -12.43 28.19
C SER A 540 -27.18 -11.32 28.08
N GLY A 541 -27.07 -10.71 26.90
CA GLY A 541 -26.12 -9.65 26.58
C GLY A 541 -26.54 -8.84 25.35
N PRO A 542 -25.74 -7.85 24.92
CA PRO A 542 -25.99 -7.10 23.69
C PRO A 542 -26.04 -8.02 22.47
N ASP A 543 -26.87 -7.68 21.49
CA ASP A 543 -27.12 -8.49 20.29
C ASP A 543 -27.07 -7.62 19.02
N LEU A 544 -27.94 -7.89 18.04
CA LEU A 544 -27.93 -7.27 16.73
C LEU A 544 -28.12 -5.75 16.79
N ILE A 545 -29.06 -5.26 17.59
CA ILE A 545 -29.40 -3.82 17.66
C ILE A 545 -28.21 -3.02 18.20
N GLU A 546 -27.60 -3.47 19.29
CA GLU A 546 -26.42 -2.83 19.86
C GLU A 546 -25.23 -2.92 18.89
N GLY A 547 -25.06 -4.05 18.20
CA GLY A 547 -24.04 -4.19 17.15
C GLY A 547 -24.20 -3.16 16.03
N ILE A 548 -25.43 -2.97 15.53
CA ILE A 548 -25.76 -1.94 14.53
C ILE A 548 -25.46 -0.53 15.08
N ALA A 549 -25.93 -0.22 16.29
CA ALA A 549 -25.70 1.09 16.90
C ALA A 549 -24.20 1.39 17.12
N ILE A 550 -23.41 0.39 17.52
CA ILE A 550 -21.95 0.51 17.62
C ILE A 550 -21.34 0.81 16.25
N GLY A 551 -21.74 0.10 15.20
CA GLY A 551 -21.22 0.33 13.85
C GLY A 551 -21.56 1.72 13.29
N ILE A 552 -22.79 2.20 13.52
CA ILE A 552 -23.18 3.57 13.17
C ILE A 552 -22.38 4.60 13.96
N GLY A 553 -22.25 4.39 15.27
CA GLY A 553 -21.48 5.27 16.13
C GLY A 553 -20.00 5.32 15.74
N LEU A 554 -19.40 4.18 15.39
CA LEU A 554 -18.02 4.10 14.87
C LEU A 554 -17.88 4.85 13.55
N ALA A 555 -18.83 4.71 12.62
CA ALA A 555 -18.80 5.43 11.36
C ALA A 555 -18.81 6.94 11.59
N GLY A 556 -19.74 7.44 12.40
CA GLY A 556 -19.81 8.87 12.73
C GLY A 556 -18.62 9.37 13.52
N PHE A 557 -18.08 8.56 14.44
CA PHE A 557 -16.85 8.89 15.16
C PHE A 557 -15.68 9.07 14.20
N PHE A 558 -15.47 8.14 13.26
CA PHE A 558 -14.39 8.26 12.27
C PHE A 558 -14.59 9.45 11.33
N THR A 559 -15.81 9.69 10.85
CA THR A 559 -16.12 10.90 10.05
C THR A 559 -15.78 12.17 10.82
N PHE A 560 -16.13 12.24 12.11
CA PHE A 560 -15.84 13.38 12.97
C PHE A 560 -14.35 13.54 13.28
N THR A 561 -13.63 12.47 13.62
CA THR A 561 -12.19 12.57 13.90
C THR A 561 -11.38 12.92 12.64
N ASN A 562 -11.86 12.48 11.47
CA ASN A 562 -11.25 12.83 10.19
C ASN A 562 -11.47 14.29 9.83
N SER A 563 -12.63 14.88 10.16
CA SER A 563 -12.88 16.31 9.94
C SER A 563 -12.04 17.22 10.84
N MET A 564 -11.48 16.70 11.94
CA MET A 564 -10.53 17.41 12.81
C MET A 564 -9.08 17.38 12.30
N GLN A 565 -8.76 16.55 11.31
CA GLN A 565 -7.41 16.46 10.78
C GLN A 565 -7.09 17.67 9.88
N PRO A 566 -5.82 18.12 9.82
CA PRO A 566 -5.39 19.14 8.88
C PRO A 566 -5.76 18.77 7.44
N ASN A 567 -6.49 19.65 6.77
CA ASN A 567 -6.94 19.47 5.40
C ASN A 567 -5.88 19.97 4.40
N LEU A 568 -4.82 19.17 4.22
CA LEU A 568 -3.64 19.54 3.40
C LEU A 568 -3.76 19.17 1.92
N SER A 569 -4.85 18.49 1.52
CA SER A 569 -5.08 18.03 0.16
C SER A 569 -6.57 18.01 -0.15
N PRO A 570 -6.99 18.37 -1.38
CA PRO A 570 -8.38 18.17 -1.80
C PRO A 570 -8.73 16.68 -1.78
N MET A 571 -10.00 16.39 -1.54
CA MET A 571 -10.56 15.04 -1.53
C MET A 571 -11.11 14.68 -2.91
N TRP A 572 -10.56 13.65 -3.53
CA TRP A 572 -11.03 13.15 -4.82
C TRP A 572 -11.91 11.90 -4.66
N PRO A 573 -12.86 11.67 -5.58
CA PRO A 573 -13.61 10.42 -5.62
C PRO A 573 -12.69 9.24 -5.97
N ALA A 574 -13.04 8.04 -5.50
CA ALA A 574 -12.24 6.83 -5.75
C ALA A 574 -12.41 6.33 -7.20
N VAL A 575 -11.68 6.93 -8.15
CA VAL A 575 -11.83 6.69 -9.59
C VAL A 575 -10.99 5.54 -10.16
N SER A 576 -10.07 4.96 -9.39
CA SER A 576 -9.04 4.03 -9.88
C SER A 576 -9.58 2.78 -10.60
N GLN A 577 -10.79 2.33 -10.26
CA GLN A 577 -11.43 1.18 -10.90
C GLN A 577 -12.15 1.54 -12.22
N GLY A 578 -12.19 2.82 -12.60
CA GLY A 578 -12.89 3.29 -13.81
C GLY A 578 -12.35 2.71 -15.11
N ALA A 579 -11.03 2.44 -15.18
CA ALA A 579 -10.39 1.82 -16.34
C ALA A 579 -10.39 0.28 -16.32
N ALA A 580 -10.95 -0.36 -15.29
CA ALA A 580 -11.03 -1.83 -15.22
C ALA A 580 -11.91 -2.41 -16.34
N ALA A 581 -11.72 -3.69 -16.67
CA ALA A 581 -12.51 -4.37 -17.70
C ALA A 581 -14.02 -4.38 -17.38
N ILE A 582 -14.36 -4.62 -16.11
CA ILE A 582 -15.71 -4.57 -15.54
C ILE A 582 -15.64 -3.74 -14.24
N PRO A 583 -15.87 -2.41 -14.31
CA PRO A 583 -15.65 -1.51 -13.18
C PRO A 583 -16.41 -1.89 -11.89
N PHE A 584 -17.70 -2.23 -12.01
CA PHE A 584 -18.52 -2.59 -10.84
C PHE A 584 -18.01 -3.84 -10.10
N LEU A 585 -17.40 -4.79 -10.83
CA LEU A 585 -16.88 -6.03 -10.27
C LEU A 585 -15.65 -5.77 -9.39
N GLY A 586 -14.79 -4.82 -9.79
CA GLY A 586 -13.64 -4.39 -8.99
C GLY A 586 -14.07 -3.80 -7.65
N VAL A 587 -15.07 -2.91 -7.68
CA VAL A 587 -15.69 -2.32 -6.48
C VAL A 587 -16.27 -3.40 -5.56
N TYR A 588 -17.07 -4.30 -6.13
CA TYR A 588 -17.73 -5.38 -5.41
C TYR A 588 -16.72 -6.27 -4.66
N ILE A 589 -15.69 -6.76 -5.38
CA ILE A 589 -14.68 -7.66 -4.79
C ILE A 589 -13.85 -6.93 -3.72
N SER A 590 -13.49 -5.67 -3.96
CA SER A 590 -12.75 -4.86 -2.98
C SER A 590 -13.53 -4.68 -1.68
N ALA A 591 -14.83 -4.35 -1.78
CA ALA A 591 -15.69 -4.18 -0.61
C ALA A 591 -15.85 -5.48 0.19
N LEU A 592 -16.07 -6.62 -0.48
CA LEU A 592 -16.13 -7.93 0.18
C LEU A 592 -14.81 -8.32 0.85
N GLY A 593 -13.69 -8.07 0.17
CA GLY A 593 -12.35 -8.34 0.70
C GLY A 593 -12.07 -7.53 1.97
N SER A 594 -12.42 -6.24 1.97
CA SER A 594 -12.33 -5.36 3.14
C SER A 594 -13.20 -5.88 4.29
N PHE A 595 -14.47 -6.19 4.02
CA PHE A 595 -15.39 -6.74 5.02
C PHE A 595 -14.87 -8.01 5.69
N ILE A 596 -14.48 -9.01 4.90
CA ILE A 596 -14.03 -10.29 5.44
C ILE A 596 -12.75 -10.13 6.26
N THR A 597 -11.82 -9.29 5.79
CA THR A 597 -10.54 -9.04 6.48
C THR A 597 -10.76 -8.30 7.79
N SER A 598 -11.49 -7.18 7.76
CA SER A 598 -11.76 -6.36 8.94
C SER A 598 -12.59 -7.10 9.98
N ALA A 599 -13.63 -7.85 9.56
CA ALA A 599 -14.44 -8.63 10.48
C ALA A 599 -13.62 -9.75 11.15
N ALA A 600 -12.86 -10.52 10.36
CA ALA A 600 -12.03 -11.61 10.90
C ALA A 600 -10.95 -11.10 11.84
N PHE A 601 -10.25 -10.01 11.47
CA PHE A 601 -9.20 -9.42 12.28
C PHE A 601 -9.74 -8.79 13.57
N MET A 602 -10.76 -7.95 13.48
CA MET A 602 -11.31 -7.29 14.67
C MET A 602 -11.94 -8.28 15.65
N THR A 603 -12.67 -9.29 15.15
CA THR A 603 -13.21 -10.35 16.04
C THR A 603 -12.09 -11.18 16.65
N PHE A 604 -11.01 -11.49 15.92
CA PHE A 604 -9.84 -12.16 16.48
C PHE A 604 -9.19 -11.34 17.60
N VAL A 605 -8.96 -10.04 17.38
CA VAL A 605 -8.38 -9.14 18.38
C VAL A 605 -9.26 -9.10 19.64
N VAL A 606 -10.57 -8.93 19.49
CA VAL A 606 -11.53 -8.94 20.60
C VAL A 606 -11.44 -10.25 21.38
N LEU A 607 -11.51 -11.40 20.71
CA LEU A 607 -11.43 -12.72 21.34
C LEU A 607 -10.10 -12.94 22.04
N PHE A 608 -8.98 -12.52 21.44
CA PHE A 608 -7.67 -12.57 22.04
C PHE A 608 -7.59 -11.75 23.33
N ILE A 609 -8.12 -10.52 23.31
CA ILE A 609 -8.18 -9.65 24.50
C ILE A 609 -9.07 -10.31 25.57
N SER A 610 -10.24 -10.85 25.20
CA SER A 610 -11.12 -11.55 26.14
C SER A 610 -10.45 -12.75 26.78
N GLU A 611 -9.73 -13.57 26.02
CA GLU A 611 -8.99 -14.73 26.54
C GLU A 611 -7.89 -14.28 27.51
N LYS A 612 -7.07 -13.29 27.15
CA LYS A 612 -5.91 -12.87 27.94
C LYS A 612 -6.25 -12.01 29.15
N THR A 613 -7.38 -11.34 29.14
CA THR A 613 -7.86 -10.53 30.27
C THR A 613 -8.89 -11.26 31.13
N GLY A 614 -9.33 -12.47 30.74
CA GLY A 614 -10.46 -13.14 31.38
C GLY A 614 -11.70 -12.24 31.33
N SER A 615 -12.07 -11.79 30.13
CA SER A 615 -13.14 -10.83 29.87
C SER A 615 -13.06 -9.55 30.73
N TRP A 616 -11.86 -8.97 30.79
CA TRP A 616 -11.54 -7.75 31.54
C TRP A 616 -11.45 -7.90 33.08
N SER A 617 -11.26 -9.10 33.61
CA SER A 617 -11.04 -9.32 35.05
C SER A 617 -9.59 -9.10 35.48
N ALA A 618 -8.62 -9.41 34.61
CA ALA A 618 -7.18 -9.33 34.88
C ALA A 618 -6.42 -8.52 33.81
N ARG A 619 -5.19 -8.10 34.14
CA ARG A 619 -4.23 -7.45 33.22
C ARG A 619 -4.75 -6.16 32.53
N LYS A 620 -5.69 -5.46 33.18
CA LYS A 620 -6.33 -4.25 32.64
C LYS A 620 -5.33 -3.20 32.16
N GLY A 621 -4.33 -2.86 32.98
CA GLY A 621 -3.34 -1.82 32.62
C GLY A 621 -2.58 -2.13 31.33
N LEU A 622 -2.12 -3.37 31.15
CA LEU A 622 -1.43 -3.79 29.93
C LEU A 622 -2.34 -3.69 28.71
N PHE A 623 -3.58 -4.17 28.80
CA PHE A 623 -4.49 -4.17 27.67
C PHE A 623 -5.11 -2.80 27.38
N THR A 624 -5.15 -1.88 28.35
CA THR A 624 -5.41 -0.47 28.08
C THR A 624 -4.34 0.12 27.16
N ILE A 625 -3.06 -0.15 27.41
CA ILE A 625 -1.96 0.28 26.52
C ILE A 625 -2.13 -0.34 25.14
N VAL A 626 -2.50 -1.62 25.05
CA VAL A 626 -2.76 -2.30 23.76
C VAL A 626 -3.88 -1.60 22.99
N PHE A 627 -4.99 -1.24 23.64
CA PHE A 627 -6.07 -0.49 22.97
C PHE A 627 -5.61 0.89 22.47
N LEU A 628 -4.83 1.62 23.27
CA LEU A 628 -4.29 2.92 22.85
C LEU A 628 -3.33 2.79 21.66
N LEU A 629 -2.47 1.77 21.66
CA LEU A 629 -1.58 1.46 20.54
C LEU A 629 -2.36 1.07 19.29
N LEU A 630 -3.40 0.24 19.41
CA LEU A 630 -4.29 -0.11 18.29
C LEU A 630 -4.99 1.13 17.72
N GLY A 631 -5.42 2.05 18.58
CA GLY A 631 -6.00 3.32 18.16
C GLY A 631 -5.02 4.19 17.37
N LEU A 632 -3.77 4.32 17.83
CA LEU A 632 -2.71 5.03 17.12
C LEU A 632 -2.35 4.39 15.78
N MET A 633 -2.35 3.06 15.71
CA MET A 633 -2.10 2.31 14.47
C MET A 633 -3.19 2.60 13.44
N ILE A 634 -4.47 2.46 13.83
CA ILE A 634 -5.62 2.67 12.93
C ILE A 634 -5.70 4.14 12.48
N ALA A 635 -5.50 5.10 13.38
CA ALA A 635 -5.52 6.51 13.02
C ALA A 635 -4.32 6.95 12.14
N GLY A 636 -3.25 6.14 12.07
CA GLY A 636 -2.04 6.45 11.30
C GLY A 636 -1.87 5.66 10.00
N GLU A 637 -2.74 4.69 9.73
CA GLU A 637 -2.70 3.82 8.54
C GLU A 637 -3.00 4.61 7.25
N ASP A 638 -4.02 5.47 7.27
CA ASP A 638 -4.49 6.24 6.11
C ASP A 638 -3.73 7.58 5.91
N GLY A 639 -2.45 7.62 6.26
CA GLY A 639 -1.60 8.80 6.11
C GLY A 639 -1.77 9.82 7.25
N VAL A 640 -0.67 10.09 7.96
CA VAL A 640 -0.64 11.10 9.03
C VAL A 640 -0.56 12.49 8.39
N THR A 641 -1.53 13.37 8.65
CA THR A 641 -1.52 14.75 8.13
C THR A 641 -0.98 15.76 9.14
N GLY A 642 -0.83 15.37 10.40
CA GLY A 642 -0.15 16.14 11.44
C GLY A 642 0.07 15.33 12.70
N ILE A 643 1.24 15.45 13.34
CA ILE A 643 1.62 14.62 14.50
C ILE A 643 0.67 14.80 15.69
N GLY A 644 0.33 16.04 16.05
CA GLY A 644 -0.58 16.33 17.18
C GLY A 644 -1.99 15.79 16.95
N PRO A 645 -2.68 16.18 15.85
CA PRO A 645 -4.00 15.67 15.50
C PRO A 645 -4.06 14.14 15.35
N TRP A 646 -3.01 13.51 14.83
CA TRP A 646 -2.92 12.05 14.77
C TRP A 646 -2.85 11.40 16.15
N ILE A 647 -1.97 11.87 17.05
CA ILE A 647 -1.87 11.32 18.40
C ILE A 647 -3.20 11.46 19.13
N ILE A 648 -3.86 12.62 19.02
CA ILE A 648 -5.16 12.87 19.65
C ILE A 648 -6.21 11.91 19.08
N SER A 649 -6.33 11.82 17.75
CA SER A 649 -7.27 10.92 17.08
C SER A 649 -7.03 9.46 17.46
N GLY A 650 -5.77 9.03 17.51
CA GLY A 650 -5.41 7.66 17.90
C GLY A 650 -5.71 7.34 19.36
N LEU A 651 -5.44 8.27 20.28
CA LEU A 651 -5.80 8.11 21.69
C LEU A 651 -7.32 8.08 21.90
N LEU A 652 -8.07 8.93 21.19
CA LEU A 652 -9.53 8.92 21.23
C LEU A 652 -10.08 7.60 20.66
N THR A 653 -9.54 7.13 19.53
CA THR A 653 -9.91 5.85 18.91
C THR A 653 -9.64 4.67 19.83
N GLY A 654 -8.45 4.62 20.44
CA GLY A 654 -8.09 3.57 21.39
C GLY A 654 -8.95 3.60 22.67
N GLY A 655 -9.23 4.81 23.18
CA GLY A 655 -10.15 5.02 24.30
C GLY A 655 -11.57 4.57 23.98
N LEU A 656 -12.05 4.84 22.76
CA LEU A 656 -13.36 4.42 22.29
C LEU A 656 -13.45 2.89 22.17
N PHE A 657 -12.45 2.23 21.59
CA PHE A 657 -12.42 0.77 21.52
C PHE A 657 -12.38 0.12 22.90
N LEU A 658 -11.59 0.69 23.82
CA LEU A 658 -11.56 0.26 25.22
C LEU A 658 -12.95 0.41 25.87
N TRP A 659 -13.60 1.56 25.68
CA TRP A 659 -14.94 1.81 26.21
C TRP A 659 -15.96 0.81 25.63
N LEU A 660 -16.04 0.68 24.31
CA LEU A 660 -16.93 -0.27 23.62
C LEU A 660 -16.69 -1.71 24.07
N TYR A 661 -15.43 -2.10 24.24
CA TYR A 661 -15.08 -3.42 24.73
C TYR A 661 -15.57 -3.64 26.16
N SER A 662 -15.28 -2.71 27.07
CA SER A 662 -15.66 -2.82 28.47
C SER A 662 -17.17 -2.67 28.72
N ALA A 663 -17.87 -1.90 27.89
CA ALA A 663 -19.29 -1.61 28.05
C ALA A 663 -20.20 -2.65 27.38
N ALA A 664 -19.78 -3.23 26.24
CA ALA A 664 -20.65 -4.07 25.41
C ALA A 664 -19.98 -5.35 24.89
N ILE A 665 -18.86 -5.22 24.16
CA ILE A 665 -18.34 -6.32 23.34
C ILE A 665 -17.86 -7.51 24.19
N ARG A 666 -17.35 -7.27 25.42
CA ARG A 666 -16.92 -8.35 26.32
C ARG A 666 -18.05 -9.30 26.76
N TYR A 667 -19.32 -8.86 26.66
CA TYR A 667 -20.49 -9.65 27.05
C TYR A 667 -20.93 -10.61 25.95
N ASN A 668 -20.79 -10.18 24.70
CA ASN A 668 -21.03 -10.99 23.52
C ASN A 668 -20.07 -10.57 22.41
N THR A 669 -18.98 -11.33 22.22
CA THR A 669 -17.95 -10.99 21.24
C THR A 669 -18.42 -11.14 19.79
N ALA A 670 -19.54 -11.82 19.54
CA ALA A 670 -20.09 -11.98 18.20
C ALA A 670 -20.65 -10.64 17.66
N ILE A 671 -21.02 -9.70 18.53
CA ILE A 671 -21.53 -8.38 18.10
C ILE A 671 -20.49 -7.57 17.30
N THR A 672 -19.20 -7.88 17.44
CA THR A 672 -18.13 -7.27 16.65
C THR A 672 -18.37 -7.45 15.15
N VAL A 673 -18.91 -8.61 14.73
CA VAL A 673 -19.23 -8.85 13.31
C VAL A 673 -20.33 -7.90 12.85
N TYR A 674 -21.39 -7.71 13.64
CA TYR A 674 -22.47 -6.76 13.33
C TYR A 674 -21.99 -5.31 13.28
N ALA A 675 -21.11 -4.92 14.21
CA ALA A 675 -20.53 -3.58 14.24
C ALA A 675 -19.67 -3.29 13.00
N VAL A 676 -18.77 -4.20 12.63
CA VAL A 676 -17.93 -4.04 11.42
C VAL A 676 -18.78 -4.07 10.14
N THR A 677 -19.78 -4.96 10.08
CA THR A 677 -20.74 -5.02 8.96
C THR A 677 -21.42 -3.67 8.76
N THR A 678 -21.93 -3.09 9.84
CA THR A 678 -22.68 -1.83 9.80
C THR A 678 -21.77 -0.64 9.45
N LEU A 679 -20.56 -0.59 10.04
CA LEU A 679 -19.54 0.40 9.71
C LEU A 679 -19.27 0.43 8.19
N ILE A 680 -19.02 -0.74 7.60
CA ILE A 680 -18.71 -0.87 6.16
C ILE A 680 -19.93 -0.52 5.31
N ILE A 681 -21.14 -0.94 5.69
CA ILE A 681 -22.36 -0.58 4.93
C ILE A 681 -22.55 0.94 4.89
N ILE A 682 -22.28 1.65 5.99
CA ILE A 682 -22.40 3.12 6.03
C ILE A 682 -21.34 3.76 5.14
N GLU A 683 -20.10 3.27 5.20
CA GLU A 683 -19.03 3.76 4.34
C GLU A 683 -19.37 3.56 2.84
N LEU A 684 -19.87 2.38 2.46
CA LEU A 684 -20.34 2.11 1.10
C LEU A 684 -21.56 2.98 0.73
N GLY A 685 -22.43 3.27 1.70
CA GLY A 685 -23.56 4.19 1.55
C GLY A 685 -23.13 5.63 1.27
N VAL A 686 -22.07 6.11 1.94
CA VAL A 686 -21.47 7.42 1.65
C VAL A 686 -20.82 7.42 0.26
N ARG A 687 -20.12 6.35 -0.13
CA ARG A 687 -19.53 6.27 -1.48
C ARG A 687 -20.58 6.20 -2.60
N LEU A 688 -21.76 5.66 -2.32
CA LEU A 688 -22.89 5.67 -3.25
C LEU A 688 -23.36 7.08 -3.60
N THR A 689 -23.26 8.04 -2.68
CA THR A 689 -23.66 9.43 -2.95
C THR A 689 -22.62 10.21 -3.77
N GLN A 690 -21.43 9.65 -4.00
CA GLN A 690 -20.32 10.31 -4.69
C GLN A 690 -20.18 9.88 -6.18
N GLU A 691 -20.85 8.80 -6.60
CA GLU A 691 -20.84 8.24 -7.98
C GLU A 691 -19.51 8.44 -8.74
N PRO A 692 -18.42 7.78 -8.32
CA PRO A 692 -17.07 8.09 -8.81
C PRO A 692 -16.85 7.78 -10.29
N PHE A 693 -17.59 6.81 -10.86
CA PHE A 693 -17.50 6.42 -12.27
C PHE A 693 -18.71 5.53 -12.67
N PRO A 694 -18.98 5.32 -13.97
CA PRO A 694 -20.12 4.53 -14.42
C PRO A 694 -20.03 3.08 -13.95
N GLY A 695 -21.08 2.61 -13.27
CA GLY A 695 -21.15 1.26 -12.70
C GLY A 695 -20.65 1.13 -11.25
N ALA A 696 -20.03 2.15 -10.66
CA ALA A 696 -19.61 2.12 -9.26
C ALA A 696 -20.79 1.87 -8.30
N SER A 697 -21.92 2.56 -8.52
CA SER A 697 -23.13 2.43 -7.70
C SER A 697 -23.69 1.00 -7.68
N VAL A 698 -23.65 0.31 -8.83
CA VAL A 698 -24.04 -1.10 -8.93
C VAL A 698 -23.11 -1.98 -8.08
N GLY A 699 -21.80 -1.75 -8.16
CA GLY A 699 -20.80 -2.48 -7.37
C GLY A 699 -21.02 -2.32 -5.86
N TYR A 700 -21.26 -1.08 -5.40
CA TYR A 700 -21.54 -0.80 -3.99
C TYR A 700 -22.84 -1.43 -3.52
N MET A 701 -23.94 -1.33 -4.28
CA MET A 701 -25.22 -1.95 -3.92
C MET A 701 -25.12 -3.47 -3.81
N LEU A 702 -24.48 -4.13 -4.79
CA LEU A 702 -24.27 -5.58 -4.75
C LEU A 702 -23.43 -6.01 -3.54
N ALA A 703 -22.42 -5.20 -3.18
CA ALA A 703 -21.59 -5.46 -2.00
C ALA A 703 -22.42 -5.35 -0.72
N ILE A 704 -23.21 -4.29 -0.55
CA ILE A 704 -24.11 -4.10 0.60
C ILE A 704 -25.07 -5.29 0.73
N LEU A 705 -25.76 -5.66 -0.36
CA LEU A 705 -26.71 -6.78 -0.35
C LEU A 705 -26.04 -8.11 0.02
N THR A 706 -24.84 -8.36 -0.51
CA THR A 706 -24.07 -9.58 -0.20
C THR A 706 -23.64 -9.60 1.26
N ILE A 707 -23.11 -8.49 1.78
CA ILE A 707 -22.65 -8.35 3.16
C ILE A 707 -23.82 -8.57 4.14
N VAL A 708 -24.99 -7.96 3.87
CA VAL A 708 -26.21 -8.17 4.65
C VAL A 708 -26.65 -9.64 4.61
N GLY A 709 -26.68 -10.27 3.43
CA GLY A 709 -27.05 -11.67 3.28
C GLY A 709 -26.13 -12.64 4.03
N VAL A 710 -24.81 -12.42 3.93
CA VAL A 710 -23.80 -13.21 4.66
C VAL A 710 -23.98 -13.05 6.18
N ASN A 711 -24.23 -11.83 6.65
CA ASN A 711 -24.43 -11.55 8.06
C ASN A 711 -25.73 -12.18 8.60
N PHE A 712 -26.81 -12.16 7.84
CA PHE A 712 -28.06 -12.84 8.19
C PHE A 712 -27.90 -14.37 8.29
N TYR A 713 -27.06 -14.96 7.43
CA TYR A 713 -26.75 -16.38 7.54
C TYR A 713 -25.87 -16.69 8.77
N TRP A 714 -24.90 -15.82 9.05
CA TRP A 714 -24.05 -15.90 10.24
C TRP A 714 -24.85 -15.86 11.55
N SER A 715 -25.81 -14.93 11.67
CA SER A 715 -26.65 -14.81 12.88
C SER A 715 -27.44 -16.10 13.17
N LYS A 716 -27.93 -16.78 12.13
CA LYS A 716 -28.62 -18.08 12.27
C LYS A 716 -27.70 -19.23 12.70
N LEU A 717 -26.40 -19.15 12.40
CA LEU A 717 -25.43 -20.16 12.79
C LEU A 717 -24.95 -19.99 14.24
N VAL A 718 -24.83 -18.74 14.71
CA VAL A 718 -24.37 -18.44 16.09
C VAL A 718 -25.46 -18.67 17.14
N VAL A 719 -26.73 -18.60 16.76
CA VAL A 719 -27.88 -18.87 17.67
C VAL A 719 -28.10 -20.38 17.91
N LYS A 720 -27.46 -21.26 17.14
CA LYS A 720 -27.49 -22.72 17.32
C LYS A 720 -26.25 -23.23 18.06
#